data_AF-A0A7K9MHR5-F1
#
_entry.id   AF-A0A7K9MHR5-F1
#
_cell.length_a   1.000
_cell.length_b   1.000
_cell.length_c   1.000
_cell.angle_alpha   90.00
_cell.angle_beta   90.00
_cell.angle_gamma   90.00
#
_symmetry.space_group_name_H-M   'P 1'
#
loop_
_entity.id
_entity.type
_entity.pdbx_description
1 polymer ?
#
loop_
_entity_poly.entity_id
_entity_poly.type
_entity_poly.pdbx_seq_one_letter_code
_entity_poly.pdbx_strand_id
1 'polypeptide(L)'
;MASGTALIYDEEMTTHKLLWSDPVCDIEVPERLSSSYEQLKCYHLVERCVHVPAREGSEEEILLIHSPEHLEVAKSTQTMKEEELKKVSGNYDAFFFHPNTYRCARLAVGATLQLVDAVMSGKVCNGMALVRPPGHHSQRNAANGFCLFNNVAIAAEYAKLKYGLRRILIVDWDVHHGQGTQYLFEEDPSVLYFSWHRYEHQEFWPSLKESDYDAVGLGKGKGFNINLPWNKVGMENSDYLAAFFHVLLPTAFEFDPELVLVSSGYDSGIGDPEGQMNATPEVFAHLTCFLMQLANGKLCVILEGGYHLKSLSESVCMTVKTLLGDPVPQITGEMAPCLSAVESIQNVRAAHKPYWKWLTHEDTSFLQNLSTKSHLLKKANTNPSTEQESKMTNNDETVKVERFLELHMKNILFPVPPIKTATTADSKGSAHLFPVPVHLVKEMEKTEIKTLVSGFYADLVKEDKTLLSLGSMLTILDKILKKEVCNGIAESPTAAVSVAVALRHSVRFGFQRVLCIFVGDMQIIPNTEDGKILMIHICEKEHFSLLLKDAEGNDFFSAVLGFILPVAYSYQPNLTVIAVGPNRSLGMSEISLLFALLQGLAESRIFAVIEDTEINLMQSVAKALVGASTPHFGVYVPPTQEKVNKIKVLRDQFQQEWKMLQCSGKLSI
;
A
#
# COMPACT_ATOMS: atom_id res chain seq x y z
N MET A 1 5.40 -12.80 -18.98
CA MET A 1 4.89 -12.29 -17.69
C MET A 1 3.45 -11.88 -17.92
N ALA A 2 2.56 -12.15 -16.96
CA ALA A 2 1.18 -11.67 -17.03
C ALA A 2 1.18 -10.13 -17.05
N SER A 3 0.27 -9.52 -17.79
CA SER A 3 0.15 -8.06 -17.91
C SER A 3 -1.32 -7.66 -17.91
N GLY A 4 -1.61 -6.47 -17.39
CA GLY A 4 -2.97 -5.93 -17.33
C GLY A 4 -3.65 -6.18 -15.99
N THR A 5 -4.67 -5.37 -15.71
CA THR A 5 -5.43 -5.35 -14.46
C THR A 5 -6.84 -5.82 -14.73
N ALA A 6 -7.32 -6.84 -14.02
CA ALA A 6 -8.72 -7.24 -14.12
C ALA A 6 -9.63 -6.25 -13.38
N LEU A 7 -10.79 -5.96 -13.96
CA LEU A 7 -11.89 -5.28 -13.28
C LEU A 7 -13.15 -6.14 -13.41
N ILE A 8 -13.76 -6.44 -12.27
CA ILE A 8 -15.00 -7.21 -12.19
C ILE A 8 -16.05 -6.35 -11.53
N TYR A 9 -17.18 -6.21 -12.22
CA TYR A 9 -18.35 -5.47 -11.76
C TYR A 9 -19.57 -6.12 -12.42
N ASP A 10 -20.65 -6.24 -11.67
CA ASP A 10 -21.95 -6.64 -12.19
C ASP A 10 -23.03 -5.76 -11.54
N GLU A 11 -23.83 -5.08 -12.37
CA GLU A 11 -24.90 -4.20 -11.91
C GLU A 11 -25.95 -4.96 -11.10
N GLU A 12 -26.09 -6.27 -11.28
CA GLU A 12 -27.04 -7.08 -10.51
C GLU A 12 -26.78 -7.06 -9.00
N MET A 13 -25.52 -6.84 -8.58
CA MET A 13 -25.15 -6.64 -7.17
C MET A 13 -25.72 -5.34 -6.56
N THR A 14 -26.30 -4.44 -7.37
CA THR A 14 -27.04 -3.24 -6.90
C THR A 14 -28.48 -3.55 -6.50
N THR A 15 -28.99 -4.76 -6.79
CA THR A 15 -30.41 -5.11 -6.56
C THR A 15 -30.72 -5.56 -5.12
N HIS A 16 -29.72 -5.68 -4.26
CA HIS A 16 -29.86 -5.88 -2.82
C HIS A 16 -29.79 -4.54 -2.07
N LYS A 17 -30.85 -4.25 -1.31
CA LYS A 17 -31.00 -3.03 -0.49
C LYS A 17 -31.90 -3.27 0.71
N LEU A 18 -31.77 -2.42 1.73
CA LEU A 18 -32.63 -2.40 2.90
C LEU A 18 -34.08 -2.02 2.50
N LEU A 19 -35.06 -2.73 3.06
CA LEU A 19 -36.49 -2.53 2.74
C LEU A 19 -37.27 -1.76 3.81
N TRP A 20 -36.70 -1.62 5.01
CA TRP A 20 -37.31 -0.95 6.16
C TRP A 20 -36.39 0.14 6.71
N SER A 21 -36.87 0.91 7.68
CA SER A 21 -36.02 1.89 8.38
C SER A 21 -35.15 1.18 9.40
N ASP A 22 -33.84 1.28 9.25
CA ASP A 22 -32.83 0.78 10.19
C ASP A 22 -31.58 1.68 10.11
N PRO A 23 -31.36 2.59 11.09
CA PRO A 23 -30.25 3.54 11.05
C PRO A 23 -28.86 2.91 11.11
N VAL A 24 -28.74 1.63 11.48
CA VAL A 24 -27.45 0.92 11.47
C VAL A 24 -27.12 0.43 10.06
N CYS A 25 -28.14 0.02 9.30
CA CYS A 25 -27.97 -0.63 8.01
C CYS A 25 -28.23 0.29 6.80
N ASP A 26 -28.81 1.48 7.00
CA ASP A 26 -29.20 2.38 5.92
C ASP A 26 -28.01 3.02 5.17
N ILE A 27 -26.80 2.86 5.68
CA ILE A 27 -25.54 3.27 5.04
C ILE A 27 -25.05 2.28 3.96
N GLU A 28 -25.46 1.01 4.03
CA GLU A 28 -25.07 -0.01 3.06
C GLU A 28 -26.01 0.00 1.84
N VAL A 29 -25.69 0.88 0.88
CA VAL A 29 -26.58 1.22 -0.24
C VAL A 29 -26.05 0.78 -1.61
N PRO A 30 -26.93 0.48 -2.59
CA PRO A 30 -26.55 0.19 -3.98
C PRO A 30 -25.61 1.22 -4.61
N GLU A 31 -25.77 2.49 -4.23
CA GLU A 31 -25.03 3.63 -4.74
C GLU A 31 -23.53 3.54 -4.44
N ARG A 32 -23.12 2.76 -3.43
CA ARG A 32 -21.70 2.48 -3.15
C ARG A 32 -21.01 1.85 -4.37
N LEU A 33 -21.67 0.89 -5.00
CA LEU A 33 -21.13 0.18 -6.15
C LEU A 33 -21.25 1.01 -7.44
N SER A 34 -22.40 1.65 -7.67
CA SER A 34 -22.62 2.44 -8.88
C SER A 34 -21.74 3.70 -8.90
N SER A 35 -21.61 4.45 -7.79
CA SER A 35 -20.71 5.62 -7.70
C SER A 35 -19.26 5.26 -7.96
N SER A 36 -18.76 4.16 -7.38
CA SER A 36 -17.41 3.66 -7.62
C SER A 36 -17.18 3.34 -9.10
N TYR A 37 -18.10 2.60 -9.73
CA TYR A 37 -17.98 2.24 -11.14
C TYR A 37 -18.10 3.44 -12.08
N GLU A 38 -19.01 4.38 -11.81
CA GLU A 38 -19.15 5.62 -12.60
C GLU A 38 -17.91 6.51 -12.47
N GLN A 39 -17.33 6.65 -11.28
CA GLN A 39 -16.10 7.43 -11.09
C GLN A 39 -14.91 6.81 -11.84
N LEU A 40 -14.81 5.48 -11.88
CA LEU A 40 -13.81 4.79 -12.72
C LEU A 40 -14.00 5.10 -14.21
N LYS A 41 -15.24 5.16 -14.71
CA LYS A 41 -15.53 5.58 -16.10
C LYS A 41 -15.16 7.04 -16.33
N CYS A 42 -15.50 7.94 -15.41
CA CYS A 42 -15.16 9.36 -15.48
C CYS A 42 -13.65 9.59 -15.60
N TYR A 43 -12.84 8.74 -14.97
CA TYR A 43 -11.37 8.79 -15.04
C TYR A 43 -10.76 7.92 -16.14
N HIS A 44 -11.58 7.38 -17.03
CA HIS A 44 -11.13 6.56 -18.16
C HIS A 44 -10.33 5.31 -17.73
N LEU A 45 -10.69 4.71 -16.59
CA LEU A 45 -9.98 3.57 -16.01
C LEU A 45 -10.58 2.23 -16.42
N VAL A 46 -11.90 2.18 -16.67
CA VAL A 46 -12.60 0.94 -17.04
C VAL A 46 -12.08 0.39 -18.37
N GLU A 47 -11.91 1.25 -19.37
CA GLU A 47 -11.41 0.89 -20.71
C GLU A 47 -9.94 0.45 -20.72
N ARG A 48 -9.19 0.77 -19.66
CA ARG A 48 -7.80 0.35 -19.47
C ARG A 48 -7.69 -1.01 -18.78
N CYS A 49 -8.76 -1.45 -18.11
CA CYS A 49 -8.82 -2.73 -17.42
C CYS A 49 -9.27 -3.86 -18.35
N VAL A 50 -8.85 -5.08 -18.01
CA VAL A 50 -9.37 -6.31 -18.61
C VAL A 50 -10.68 -6.66 -17.91
N HIS A 51 -11.80 -6.48 -18.62
CA HIS A 51 -13.09 -6.90 -18.10
C HIS A 51 -13.13 -8.43 -17.91
N VAL A 52 -13.42 -8.88 -16.70
CA VAL A 52 -13.66 -10.29 -16.38
C VAL A 52 -15.11 -10.40 -15.89
N PRO A 53 -15.94 -11.24 -16.51
CA PRO A 53 -17.35 -11.34 -16.12
C PRO A 53 -17.48 -11.97 -14.73
N ALA A 54 -18.41 -11.47 -13.93
CA ALA A 54 -18.85 -12.13 -12.72
C ALA A 54 -19.56 -13.45 -13.06
N ARG A 55 -19.56 -14.36 -12.09
CA ARG A 55 -20.40 -15.58 -12.10
C ARG A 55 -20.96 -15.77 -10.70
N GLU A 56 -21.97 -16.62 -10.57
CA GLU A 56 -22.38 -17.08 -9.25
C GLU A 56 -21.32 -18.07 -8.69
N GLY A 57 -20.96 -17.88 -7.42
CA GLY A 57 -20.27 -18.90 -6.63
C GLY A 57 -21.18 -20.12 -6.47
N SER A 58 -20.62 -21.30 -6.64
CA SER A 58 -21.32 -22.56 -6.40
C SER A 58 -21.54 -22.77 -4.90
N GLU A 59 -22.50 -23.63 -4.56
CA GLU A 59 -22.73 -24.00 -3.16
C GLU A 59 -21.49 -24.70 -2.58
N GLU A 60 -20.81 -25.54 -3.36
CA GLU A 60 -19.58 -26.22 -2.97
C GLU A 60 -18.44 -25.25 -2.64
N GLU A 61 -18.31 -24.16 -3.39
CA GLU A 61 -17.32 -23.11 -3.12
C GLU A 61 -17.65 -22.35 -1.82
N ILE A 62 -18.93 -22.09 -1.55
CA ILE A 62 -19.36 -21.42 -0.30
C ILE A 62 -19.12 -22.34 0.91
N LEU A 63 -19.39 -23.64 0.74
CA LEU A 63 -19.20 -24.67 1.76
C LEU A 63 -17.73 -24.99 2.09
N LEU A 64 -16.77 -24.40 1.36
CA LEU A 64 -15.36 -24.46 1.77
C LEU A 64 -15.12 -23.85 3.15
N ILE A 65 -15.89 -22.81 3.47
CA ILE A 65 -15.73 -21.99 4.67
C ILE A 65 -17.01 -21.96 5.50
N HIS A 66 -18.18 -21.94 4.87
CA HIS A 66 -19.47 -21.82 5.56
C HIS A 66 -20.11 -23.16 5.86
N SER A 67 -20.98 -23.19 6.85
CA SER A 67 -21.81 -24.36 7.14
C SER A 67 -22.94 -24.55 6.13
N PRO A 68 -23.40 -25.81 5.92
CA PRO A 68 -24.65 -26.09 5.23
C PRO A 68 -25.84 -25.36 5.85
N GLU A 69 -25.89 -25.24 7.18
CA GLU A 69 -27.00 -24.59 7.88
C GLU A 69 -27.09 -23.09 7.53
N HIS A 70 -25.95 -22.38 7.51
CA HIS A 70 -25.91 -20.96 7.13
C HIS A 70 -26.31 -20.74 5.67
N LEU A 71 -25.82 -21.61 4.78
CA LEU A 71 -26.19 -21.59 3.36
C LEU A 71 -27.69 -21.81 3.15
N GLU A 72 -28.30 -22.76 3.84
CA GLU A 72 -29.73 -23.06 3.72
C GLU A 72 -30.60 -21.92 4.26
N VAL A 73 -30.20 -21.26 5.35
CA VAL A 73 -30.89 -20.04 5.81
C VAL A 73 -30.87 -18.99 4.71
N ALA A 74 -29.70 -18.69 4.16
CA ALA A 74 -29.55 -17.69 3.09
C ALA A 74 -30.44 -18.00 1.88
N LYS A 75 -30.45 -19.26 1.42
CA LYS A 75 -31.27 -19.74 0.29
C LYS A 75 -32.77 -19.61 0.55
N SER A 76 -33.21 -19.90 1.77
CA SER A 76 -34.63 -19.80 2.15
C SER A 76 -35.19 -18.38 2.07
N THR A 77 -34.33 -17.35 2.15
CA THR A 77 -34.76 -15.94 2.16
C THR A 77 -35.29 -15.44 0.81
N GLN A 78 -34.98 -16.12 -0.30
CA GLN A 78 -35.33 -15.68 -1.65
C GLN A 78 -36.84 -15.55 -1.90
N THR A 79 -37.65 -16.33 -1.17
CA THR A 79 -39.11 -16.37 -1.33
C THR A 79 -39.86 -15.72 -0.16
N MET A 80 -39.14 -15.15 0.81
CA MET A 80 -39.73 -14.54 2.01
C MET A 80 -40.29 -13.15 1.71
N LYS A 81 -41.35 -12.78 2.42
CA LYS A 81 -41.89 -11.42 2.42
C LYS A 81 -41.09 -10.50 3.34
N GLU A 82 -41.23 -9.20 3.17
CA GLU A 82 -40.51 -8.18 3.96
C GLU A 82 -40.55 -8.40 5.48
N GLU A 83 -41.74 -8.69 6.05
CA GLU A 83 -41.89 -8.95 7.49
C GLU A 83 -41.12 -10.19 7.96
N GLU A 84 -41.06 -11.23 7.12
CA GLU A 84 -40.30 -12.46 7.42
C GLU A 84 -38.80 -12.19 7.31
N LEU A 85 -38.38 -11.46 6.27
CA LEU A 85 -36.99 -11.04 6.08
C LEU A 85 -36.51 -10.18 7.25
N LYS A 86 -37.30 -9.21 7.69
CA LYS A 86 -36.98 -8.36 8.84
C LYS A 86 -36.82 -9.20 10.11
N LYS A 87 -37.72 -10.15 10.35
CA LYS A 87 -37.63 -11.06 11.50
C LYS A 87 -36.38 -11.94 11.45
N VAL A 88 -36.04 -12.50 10.28
CA VAL A 88 -34.84 -13.34 10.13
C VAL A 88 -33.56 -12.49 10.26
N SER A 89 -33.56 -11.27 9.70
CA SER A 89 -32.46 -10.31 9.80
C SER A 89 -32.16 -9.97 11.26
N GLY A 90 -33.18 -9.78 12.08
CA GLY A 90 -33.03 -9.49 13.52
C GLY A 90 -32.39 -10.60 14.36
N ASN A 91 -32.05 -11.76 13.78
CA ASN A 91 -31.24 -12.78 14.43
C ASN A 91 -29.73 -12.53 14.29
N TYR A 92 -29.33 -11.56 13.47
CA TYR A 92 -27.95 -11.25 13.14
C TYR A 92 -27.64 -9.81 13.54
N ASP A 93 -26.38 -9.56 13.89
CA ASP A 93 -25.93 -8.22 14.28
C ASP A 93 -25.55 -7.38 13.04
N ALA A 94 -26.06 -6.15 13.00
CA ALA A 94 -25.87 -5.18 11.92
C ALA A 94 -26.04 -5.80 10.50
N PHE A 95 -27.13 -6.53 10.26
CA PHE A 95 -27.34 -7.24 9.00
C PHE A 95 -28.81 -7.21 8.54
N PHE A 96 -29.04 -7.18 7.23
CA PHE A 96 -30.37 -7.26 6.62
C PHE A 96 -30.42 -8.19 5.41
N PHE A 97 -31.54 -8.89 5.27
CA PHE A 97 -31.88 -9.65 4.07
C PHE A 97 -32.83 -8.89 3.13
N HIS A 98 -32.72 -9.23 1.86
CA HIS A 98 -33.57 -8.87 0.73
C HIS A 98 -33.81 -10.14 -0.10
N PRO A 99 -34.89 -10.26 -0.89
CA PRO A 99 -35.10 -11.44 -1.75
C PRO A 99 -33.92 -11.74 -2.70
N ASN A 100 -33.15 -10.71 -3.07
CA ASN A 100 -31.97 -10.84 -3.94
C ASN A 100 -30.64 -11.02 -3.18
N THR A 101 -30.58 -10.91 -1.85
CA THR A 101 -29.30 -10.96 -1.10
C THR A 101 -28.50 -12.21 -1.43
N TYR A 102 -29.15 -13.38 -1.40
CA TYR A 102 -28.48 -14.65 -1.67
C TYR A 102 -27.85 -14.67 -3.07
N ARG A 103 -28.57 -14.19 -4.09
CA ARG A 103 -28.06 -14.14 -5.46
C ARG A 103 -26.91 -13.14 -5.59
N CYS A 104 -27.05 -11.93 -5.05
CA CYS A 104 -25.98 -10.93 -5.05
C CYS A 104 -24.74 -11.44 -4.30
N ALA A 105 -24.90 -12.12 -3.16
CA ALA A 105 -23.79 -12.69 -2.40
C ALA A 105 -23.08 -13.81 -3.17
N ARG A 106 -23.83 -14.64 -3.92
CA ARG A 106 -23.22 -15.62 -4.82
C ARG A 106 -22.45 -14.94 -5.95
N LEU A 107 -22.95 -13.86 -6.53
CA LEU A 107 -22.21 -13.07 -7.51
C LEU A 107 -20.94 -12.44 -6.91
N ALA A 108 -20.99 -11.91 -5.69
CA ALA A 108 -19.84 -11.36 -4.98
C ALA A 108 -18.74 -12.42 -4.76
N VAL A 109 -19.12 -13.61 -4.31
CA VAL A 109 -18.21 -14.76 -4.18
C VAL A 109 -17.62 -15.14 -5.54
N GLY A 110 -18.45 -15.38 -6.55
CA GLY A 110 -17.95 -15.84 -7.85
C GLY A 110 -17.15 -14.79 -8.61
N ALA A 111 -17.45 -13.49 -8.45
CA ALA A 111 -16.62 -12.39 -8.94
C ALA A 111 -15.23 -12.43 -8.30
N THR A 112 -15.17 -12.60 -6.98
CA THR A 112 -13.91 -12.74 -6.24
C THR A 112 -13.09 -13.95 -6.71
N LEU A 113 -13.73 -15.10 -6.93
CA LEU A 113 -13.07 -16.30 -7.45
C LEU A 113 -12.60 -16.15 -8.91
N GLN A 114 -13.35 -15.43 -9.75
CA GLN A 114 -12.94 -15.11 -11.12
C GLN A 114 -11.69 -14.23 -11.14
N LEU A 115 -11.56 -13.30 -10.19
CA LEU A 115 -10.36 -12.48 -10.04
C LEU A 115 -9.15 -13.34 -9.65
N VAL A 116 -9.31 -14.21 -8.65
CA VAL A 116 -8.26 -15.17 -8.25
C VAL A 116 -7.85 -16.04 -9.43
N ASP A 117 -8.80 -16.60 -10.18
CA ASP A 117 -8.52 -17.43 -11.36
C ASP A 117 -7.75 -16.64 -12.43
N ALA A 118 -8.13 -15.40 -12.69
CA ALA A 118 -7.48 -14.56 -13.70
C ALA A 118 -6.03 -14.21 -13.31
N VAL A 119 -5.76 -13.93 -12.04
CA VAL A 119 -4.42 -13.66 -11.51
C VAL A 119 -3.57 -14.93 -11.47
N MET A 120 -4.10 -16.02 -10.90
CA MET A 120 -3.35 -17.26 -10.69
C MET A 120 -3.06 -18.03 -11.99
N SER A 121 -3.91 -17.88 -13.01
CA SER A 121 -3.64 -18.41 -14.37
C SER A 121 -2.67 -17.55 -15.18
N GLY A 122 -2.30 -16.36 -14.69
CA GLY A 122 -1.45 -15.41 -15.41
C GLY A 122 -2.15 -14.70 -16.56
N LYS A 123 -3.49 -14.69 -16.61
CA LYS A 123 -4.28 -13.89 -17.57
C LYS A 123 -4.10 -12.40 -17.34
N VAL A 124 -4.00 -11.99 -16.08
CA VAL A 124 -3.70 -10.62 -15.62
C VAL A 124 -2.66 -10.69 -14.51
N CYS A 125 -1.98 -9.57 -14.21
CA CYS A 125 -1.04 -9.55 -13.08
C CYS A 125 -1.76 -9.35 -11.75
N ASN A 126 -2.80 -8.52 -11.73
CA ASN A 126 -3.57 -8.12 -10.56
C ASN A 126 -5.01 -7.76 -10.97
N GLY A 127 -5.84 -7.33 -10.02
CA GLY A 127 -7.14 -6.76 -10.33
C GLY A 127 -7.98 -6.39 -9.12
N MET A 128 -9.16 -5.85 -9.41
CA MET A 128 -10.14 -5.43 -8.42
C MET A 128 -11.53 -6.00 -8.74
N ALA A 129 -12.21 -6.52 -7.72
CA ALA A 129 -13.61 -6.91 -7.78
C ALA A 129 -14.45 -5.89 -6.99
N LEU A 130 -15.29 -5.15 -7.72
CA LEU A 130 -16.33 -4.30 -7.13
C LEU A 130 -17.53 -5.18 -6.84
N VAL A 131 -17.73 -5.52 -5.57
CA VAL A 131 -18.75 -6.48 -5.14
C VAL A 131 -19.64 -5.91 -4.03
N ARG A 132 -20.89 -6.37 -3.99
CA ARG A 132 -21.83 -6.18 -2.87
C ARG A 132 -22.76 -7.40 -2.79
N PRO A 133 -23.07 -7.94 -1.59
CA PRO A 133 -22.64 -7.48 -0.26
C PRO A 133 -21.14 -7.69 0.05
N PRO A 134 -20.59 -7.01 1.08
CA PRO A 134 -19.24 -7.27 1.61
C PRO A 134 -19.15 -8.67 2.26
N GLY A 135 -17.96 -9.04 2.73
CA GLY A 135 -17.67 -10.39 3.23
C GLY A 135 -16.92 -10.50 4.56
N HIS A 136 -16.00 -9.61 4.91
CA HIS A 136 -15.00 -9.86 5.96
C HIS A 136 -15.55 -10.14 7.39
N HIS A 137 -16.77 -9.70 7.70
CA HIS A 137 -17.44 -10.00 8.99
C HIS A 137 -18.16 -11.34 9.04
N SER A 138 -18.48 -11.92 7.87
CA SER A 138 -19.25 -13.15 7.78
C SER A 138 -18.49 -14.32 8.40
N GLN A 139 -19.15 -15.02 9.31
CA GLN A 139 -18.61 -16.13 10.08
C GLN A 139 -19.09 -17.46 9.48
N ARG A 140 -18.48 -18.57 9.92
CA ARG A 140 -18.86 -19.94 9.47
C ARG A 140 -20.36 -20.22 9.49
N ASN A 141 -21.06 -19.72 10.51
CA ASN A 141 -22.47 -20.04 10.77
C ASN A 141 -23.37 -18.78 10.90
N ALA A 142 -22.87 -17.58 10.56
CA ALA A 142 -23.61 -16.35 10.79
C ALA A 142 -23.28 -15.24 9.79
N ALA A 143 -24.31 -14.54 9.34
CA ALA A 143 -24.17 -13.23 8.72
C ALA A 143 -23.89 -12.19 9.81
N ASN A 144 -23.14 -11.14 9.48
CA ASN A 144 -22.76 -10.11 10.44
C ASN A 144 -22.27 -8.86 9.68
N GLY A 145 -22.54 -7.65 10.16
CA GLY A 145 -21.96 -6.42 9.61
C GLY A 145 -22.13 -6.31 8.09
N PHE A 146 -23.36 -6.41 7.60
CA PHE A 146 -23.72 -6.42 6.18
C PHE A 146 -23.17 -7.60 5.34
N CYS A 147 -22.36 -8.49 5.93
CA CYS A 147 -21.70 -9.59 5.23
C CYS A 147 -22.50 -10.89 5.33
N LEU A 148 -22.91 -11.45 4.19
CA LEU A 148 -23.60 -12.75 4.15
C LEU A 148 -22.61 -13.92 4.04
N PHE A 149 -21.69 -13.87 3.07
CA PHE A 149 -20.64 -14.85 2.86
C PHE A 149 -19.29 -14.16 2.83
N ASN A 150 -18.29 -14.75 3.49
CA ASN A 150 -16.93 -14.21 3.50
C ASN A 150 -16.21 -14.42 2.17
N ASN A 151 -16.32 -13.41 1.28
CA ASN A 151 -15.76 -13.41 -0.07
C ASN A 151 -14.26 -13.73 -0.09
N VAL A 152 -13.49 -13.04 0.76
CA VAL A 152 -12.02 -13.13 0.79
C VAL A 152 -11.56 -14.45 1.41
N ALA A 153 -12.21 -14.92 2.47
CA ALA A 153 -11.88 -16.22 3.08
C ALA A 153 -12.18 -17.39 2.12
N ILE A 154 -13.31 -17.35 1.41
CA ILE A 154 -13.62 -18.35 0.36
C ILE A 154 -12.55 -18.31 -0.73
N ALA A 155 -12.10 -17.12 -1.16
CA ALA A 155 -11.01 -17.00 -2.14
C ALA A 155 -9.69 -17.61 -1.65
N ALA A 156 -9.33 -17.42 -0.39
CA ALA A 156 -8.11 -17.98 0.18
C ALA A 156 -8.16 -19.52 0.18
N GLU A 157 -9.24 -20.13 0.68
CA GLU A 157 -9.40 -21.59 0.66
C GLU A 157 -9.50 -22.15 -0.76
N TYR A 158 -10.22 -21.48 -1.65
CA TYR A 158 -10.28 -21.85 -3.05
C TYR A 158 -8.89 -21.82 -3.72
N ALA A 159 -8.07 -20.80 -3.43
CA ALA A 159 -6.72 -20.71 -3.96
C ALA A 159 -5.81 -21.82 -3.42
N LYS A 160 -5.92 -22.17 -2.12
CA LYS A 160 -5.20 -23.30 -1.52
C LYS A 160 -5.58 -24.62 -2.21
N LEU A 161 -6.88 -24.88 -2.39
CA LEU A 161 -7.37 -26.15 -2.95
C LEU A 161 -7.09 -26.28 -4.45
N LYS A 162 -7.37 -25.24 -5.23
CA LYS A 162 -7.26 -25.29 -6.70
C LYS A 162 -5.84 -25.09 -7.19
N TYR A 163 -5.07 -24.20 -6.56
CA TYR A 163 -3.72 -23.81 -7.00
C TYR A 163 -2.60 -24.33 -6.10
N GLY A 164 -2.93 -25.01 -4.99
CA GLY A 164 -1.94 -25.63 -4.10
C GLY A 164 -1.10 -24.61 -3.31
N LEU A 165 -1.63 -23.40 -3.11
CA LEU A 165 -0.93 -22.34 -2.37
C LEU A 165 -0.74 -22.73 -0.90
N ARG A 166 0.39 -22.31 -0.35
CA ARG A 166 0.83 -22.58 1.02
C ARG A 166 0.98 -21.33 1.86
N ARG A 167 1.08 -20.15 1.24
CA ARG A 167 1.22 -18.86 1.93
C ARG A 167 0.35 -17.82 1.24
N ILE A 168 -0.75 -17.44 1.87
CA ILE A 168 -1.65 -16.38 1.39
C ILE A 168 -1.63 -15.26 2.43
N LEU A 169 -1.40 -14.03 1.98
CA LEU A 169 -1.55 -12.85 2.82
C LEU A 169 -2.92 -12.23 2.56
N ILE A 170 -3.70 -12.03 3.61
CA ILE A 170 -4.90 -11.21 3.59
C ILE A 170 -4.57 -9.90 4.31
N VAL A 171 -4.73 -8.77 3.61
CA VAL A 171 -4.60 -7.43 4.18
C VAL A 171 -6.00 -6.82 4.24
N ASP A 172 -6.49 -6.59 5.45
CA ASP A 172 -7.74 -5.90 5.71
C ASP A 172 -7.44 -4.47 6.13
N TRP A 173 -7.77 -3.52 5.26
CA TRP A 173 -7.62 -2.10 5.52
C TRP A 173 -8.98 -1.39 5.72
N ASP A 174 -10.07 -2.16 5.77
CA ASP A 174 -11.36 -1.66 6.22
C ASP A 174 -11.22 -1.08 7.63
N VAL A 175 -12.04 -0.10 7.98
CA VAL A 175 -11.98 0.51 9.32
C VAL A 175 -12.54 -0.40 10.40
N HIS A 176 -13.30 -1.44 10.03
CA HIS A 176 -13.82 -2.43 10.95
C HIS A 176 -12.94 -3.67 10.99
N HIS A 177 -12.91 -4.33 12.16
CA HIS A 177 -12.22 -5.61 12.28
C HIS A 177 -13.00 -6.69 11.52
N GLY A 178 -12.38 -7.31 10.51
CA GLY A 178 -12.90 -8.51 9.85
C GLY A 178 -12.81 -9.77 10.73
N GLN A 179 -13.53 -9.79 11.85
CA GLN A 179 -13.56 -10.90 12.81
C GLN A 179 -13.94 -12.24 12.18
N GLY A 180 -14.83 -12.22 11.18
CA GLY A 180 -15.18 -13.41 10.40
C GLY A 180 -13.95 -14.05 9.76
N THR A 181 -13.13 -13.25 9.09
CA THR A 181 -11.86 -13.69 8.48
C THR A 181 -10.87 -14.19 9.54
N GLN A 182 -10.72 -13.48 10.65
CA GLN A 182 -9.86 -13.91 11.77
C GLN A 182 -10.25 -15.30 12.27
N TYR A 183 -11.53 -15.53 12.60
CA TYR A 183 -11.99 -16.81 13.15
C TYR A 183 -11.77 -17.98 12.19
N LEU A 184 -11.89 -17.75 10.89
CA LEU A 184 -11.77 -18.78 9.87
C LEU A 184 -10.33 -19.27 9.68
N PHE A 185 -9.33 -18.44 9.99
CA PHE A 185 -7.91 -18.77 9.83
C PHE A 185 -7.11 -18.79 11.14
N GLU A 186 -7.77 -18.67 12.30
CA GLU A 186 -7.11 -18.47 13.59
C GLU A 186 -6.09 -19.58 13.93
N GLU A 187 -6.32 -20.81 13.47
CA GLU A 187 -5.41 -21.95 13.65
C GLU A 187 -4.55 -22.29 12.41
N ASP A 188 -4.67 -21.56 11.31
CA ASP A 188 -4.07 -21.88 10.02
C ASP A 188 -2.83 -21.02 9.68
N PRO A 189 -1.60 -21.56 9.82
CA PRO A 189 -0.39 -20.81 9.48
C PRO A 189 -0.15 -20.62 7.97
N SER A 190 -0.98 -21.21 7.10
CA SER A 190 -0.89 -21.00 5.66
C SER A 190 -1.52 -19.68 5.21
N VAL A 191 -2.29 -19.03 6.08
CA VAL A 191 -2.91 -17.73 5.85
C VAL A 191 -2.43 -16.75 6.91
N LEU A 192 -1.75 -15.69 6.49
CA LEU A 192 -1.42 -14.56 7.33
C LEU A 192 -2.53 -13.52 7.18
N TYR A 193 -3.26 -13.23 8.25
CA TYR A 193 -4.27 -12.17 8.29
C TYR A 193 -3.71 -10.95 9.03
N PHE A 194 -3.75 -9.80 8.37
CA PHE A 194 -3.48 -8.50 8.97
C PHE A 194 -4.74 -7.65 8.88
N SER A 195 -5.14 -7.02 9.97
CA SER A 195 -6.21 -6.02 10.01
C SER A 195 -5.78 -4.86 10.88
N TRP A 196 -5.86 -3.64 10.34
CA TRP A 196 -6.09 -2.49 11.21
C TRP A 196 -7.58 -2.26 11.36
N HIS A 197 -7.99 -1.49 12.37
CA HIS A 197 -9.40 -1.13 12.54
C HIS A 197 -9.57 -0.10 13.65
N ARG A 198 -10.62 0.72 13.59
CA ARG A 198 -11.09 1.51 14.73
C ARG A 198 -11.48 0.54 15.85
N TYR A 199 -10.99 0.82 17.05
CA TYR A 199 -11.20 -0.05 18.22
C TYR A 199 -11.63 0.75 19.45
N GLU A 200 -10.98 1.90 19.68
CA GLU A 200 -11.26 2.80 20.81
C GLU A 200 -11.41 2.04 22.14
N HIS A 201 -10.45 1.16 22.44
CA HIS A 201 -10.46 0.33 23.63
C HIS A 201 -11.71 -0.54 23.78
N GLN A 202 -12.13 -1.17 22.67
CA GLN A 202 -13.31 -2.03 22.56
C GLN A 202 -14.66 -1.28 22.55
N GLU A 203 -14.67 0.06 22.48
CA GLU A 203 -15.91 0.85 22.43
C GLU A 203 -16.53 0.89 21.02
N PHE A 204 -15.74 0.69 19.97
CA PHE A 204 -16.23 0.69 18.59
C PHE A 204 -16.72 -0.70 18.15
N TRP A 205 -17.72 -0.75 17.27
CA TRP A 205 -18.27 -2.00 16.74
C TRP A 205 -17.17 -2.78 15.96
N PRO A 206 -17.07 -4.12 16.08
CA PRO A 206 -17.98 -5.06 16.74
C PRO A 206 -17.79 -5.23 18.27
N SER A 207 -16.97 -4.40 18.90
CA SER A 207 -16.75 -4.38 20.36
C SER A 207 -16.25 -5.72 20.93
N LEU A 208 -15.34 -6.37 20.19
CA LEU A 208 -14.80 -7.69 20.53
C LEU A 208 -13.42 -7.57 21.17
N LYS A 209 -13.18 -8.33 22.24
CA LYS A 209 -11.88 -8.33 22.92
C LYS A 209 -10.80 -8.91 22.02
N GLU A 210 -11.16 -9.92 21.23
CA GLU A 210 -10.29 -10.58 20.26
C GLU A 210 -9.91 -9.72 19.05
N SER A 211 -10.45 -8.50 18.92
CA SER A 211 -9.96 -7.50 17.97
C SER A 211 -8.71 -6.78 18.49
N ASP A 212 -8.33 -6.93 19.76
CA ASP A 212 -7.13 -6.27 20.29
C ASP A 212 -5.83 -6.93 19.78
N TYR A 213 -4.71 -6.25 19.99
CA TYR A 213 -3.39 -6.64 19.47
C TYR A 213 -2.83 -7.94 20.06
N ASP A 214 -3.39 -8.45 21.16
CA ASP A 214 -2.93 -9.66 21.84
C ASP A 214 -3.58 -10.96 21.31
N ALA A 215 -4.60 -10.83 20.47
CA ALA A 215 -5.21 -11.93 19.72
C ALA A 215 -4.33 -12.33 18.52
N VAL A 216 -3.25 -13.04 18.79
CA VAL A 216 -2.22 -13.38 17.79
C VAL A 216 -2.49 -14.69 17.02
N GLY A 217 -3.70 -15.26 17.13
CA GLY A 217 -4.05 -16.58 16.59
C GLY A 217 -3.92 -17.71 17.62
N LEU A 218 -4.35 -18.91 17.24
CA LEU A 218 -4.46 -20.09 18.07
C LEU A 218 -3.65 -21.26 17.49
N GLY A 219 -3.36 -22.27 18.33
CA GLY A 219 -2.72 -23.50 17.89
C GLY A 219 -1.47 -23.28 17.05
N LYS A 220 -1.50 -23.77 15.80
CA LYS A 220 -0.41 -23.61 14.82
C LYS A 220 -0.43 -22.25 14.11
N GLY A 221 -1.56 -21.54 14.11
CA GLY A 221 -1.75 -20.21 13.54
C GLY A 221 -1.25 -19.07 14.43
N LYS A 222 -0.71 -19.35 15.63
CA LYS A 222 -0.09 -18.33 16.48
C LYS A 222 1.01 -17.57 15.73
N GLY A 223 0.88 -16.25 15.71
CA GLY A 223 1.73 -15.31 14.98
C GLY A 223 1.18 -14.90 13.61
N PHE A 224 0.19 -15.63 13.06
CA PHE A 224 -0.38 -15.43 11.72
C PHE A 224 -1.70 -14.64 11.71
N ASN A 225 -2.13 -14.14 12.87
CA ASN A 225 -3.21 -13.17 12.99
C ASN A 225 -2.66 -11.89 13.62
N ILE A 226 -2.71 -10.77 12.90
CA ILE A 226 -2.15 -9.49 13.34
C ILE A 226 -3.25 -8.44 13.35
N ASN A 227 -3.66 -8.04 14.55
CA ASN A 227 -4.61 -6.95 14.75
C ASN A 227 -3.87 -5.67 15.14
N LEU A 228 -4.17 -4.56 14.47
CA LEU A 228 -3.65 -3.23 14.78
C LEU A 228 -4.83 -2.30 15.14
N PRO A 229 -5.21 -2.25 16.43
CA PRO A 229 -6.37 -1.50 16.88
C PRO A 229 -6.06 0.00 17.00
N TRP A 230 -6.80 0.83 16.27
CA TRP A 230 -6.80 2.28 16.41
C TRP A 230 -7.62 2.70 17.62
N ASN A 231 -6.95 3.16 18.66
CA ASN A 231 -7.58 3.59 19.91
C ASN A 231 -8.01 5.07 19.92
N LYS A 232 -7.94 5.74 18.77
CA LYS A 232 -8.51 7.06 18.50
C LYS A 232 -9.01 7.12 17.06
N VAL A 233 -10.04 7.94 16.84
CA VAL A 233 -10.45 8.40 15.50
C VAL A 233 -9.48 9.43 14.93
N GLY A 234 -9.66 9.79 13.67
CA GLY A 234 -8.90 10.85 13.00
C GLY A 234 -7.48 10.44 12.59
N MET A 235 -7.20 9.13 12.47
CA MET A 235 -5.93 8.64 11.95
C MET A 235 -5.71 9.16 10.52
N GLU A 236 -4.48 9.57 10.22
CA GLU A 236 -4.11 10.22 8.96
C GLU A 236 -3.20 9.31 8.11
N ASN A 237 -2.78 9.82 6.94
CA ASN A 237 -1.87 9.11 6.04
C ASN A 237 -0.58 8.63 6.72
N SER A 238 -0.04 9.42 7.66
CA SER A 238 1.18 9.11 8.40
C SER A 238 1.00 7.89 9.32
N ASP A 239 -0.15 7.74 9.97
CA ASP A 239 -0.46 6.60 10.84
C ASP A 239 -0.53 5.30 10.02
N TYR A 240 -1.18 5.37 8.86
CA TYR A 240 -1.35 4.23 7.96
C TYR A 240 -0.03 3.78 7.36
N LEU A 241 0.78 4.73 6.89
CA LEU A 241 2.13 4.43 6.39
C LEU A 241 3.05 3.90 7.51
N ALA A 242 2.91 4.40 8.74
CA ALA A 242 3.68 3.90 9.87
C ALA A 242 3.31 2.44 10.22
N ALA A 243 2.02 2.07 10.17
CA ALA A 243 1.59 0.68 10.30
C ALA A 243 2.21 -0.22 9.22
N PHE A 244 2.26 0.25 7.97
CA PHE A 244 2.88 -0.49 6.87
C PHE A 244 4.39 -0.67 7.09
N PHE A 245 5.12 0.39 7.40
CA PHE A 245 6.58 0.34 7.55
C PHE A 245 7.03 -0.44 8.79
N HIS A 246 6.31 -0.31 9.90
CA HIS A 246 6.76 -0.82 11.19
C HIS A 246 6.06 -2.10 11.64
N VAL A 247 5.08 -2.62 10.89
CA VAL A 247 4.37 -3.87 11.19
C VAL A 247 4.19 -4.72 9.93
N LEU A 248 3.40 -4.26 8.95
CA LEU A 248 2.91 -5.12 7.86
C LEU A 248 4.02 -5.51 6.89
N LEU A 249 4.77 -4.56 6.32
CA LEU A 249 5.76 -4.87 5.28
C LEU A 249 6.90 -5.77 5.79
N PRO A 250 7.52 -5.52 6.97
CA PRO A 250 8.54 -6.43 7.49
C PRO A 250 8.02 -7.87 7.65
N THR A 251 6.79 -8.01 8.17
CA THR A 251 6.12 -9.29 8.36
C THR A 251 5.81 -9.95 7.01
N ALA A 252 5.28 -9.21 6.05
CA ALA A 252 4.90 -9.73 4.74
C ALA A 252 6.11 -10.19 3.90
N PHE A 253 7.23 -9.47 3.96
CA PHE A 253 8.47 -9.92 3.31
C PHE A 253 9.11 -11.12 4.00
N GLU A 254 8.98 -11.26 5.33
CA GLU A 254 9.39 -12.48 6.03
C GLU A 254 8.48 -13.67 5.71
N PHE A 255 7.16 -13.43 5.60
CA PHE A 255 6.17 -14.46 5.26
C PHE A 255 6.27 -14.92 3.80
N ASP A 256 6.68 -14.03 2.89
CA ASP A 256 6.84 -14.31 1.45
C ASP A 256 5.57 -14.96 0.85
N PRO A 257 4.45 -14.23 0.77
CA PRO A 257 3.19 -14.78 0.29
C PRO A 257 3.25 -15.14 -1.20
N GLU A 258 2.50 -16.16 -1.58
CA GLU A 258 2.33 -16.60 -2.97
C GLU A 258 1.17 -15.89 -3.65
N LEU A 259 0.23 -15.34 -2.88
CA LEU A 259 -0.91 -14.52 -3.31
C LEU A 259 -1.23 -13.51 -2.20
N VAL A 260 -1.56 -12.27 -2.60
CA VAL A 260 -2.09 -11.25 -1.69
C VAL A 260 -3.56 -10.99 -2.03
N LEU A 261 -4.43 -11.10 -1.03
CA LEU A 261 -5.82 -10.70 -1.09
C LEU A 261 -6.00 -9.45 -0.22
N VAL A 262 -6.76 -8.47 -0.69
CA VAL A 262 -7.06 -7.25 0.07
C VAL A 262 -8.55 -7.17 0.32
N SER A 263 -8.93 -7.22 1.60
CA SER A 263 -10.24 -6.79 2.09
C SER A 263 -10.25 -5.26 2.09
N SER A 264 -10.81 -4.69 1.03
CA SER A 264 -10.60 -3.30 0.65
C SER A 264 -11.81 -2.43 1.00
N GLY A 265 -11.98 -2.17 2.29
CA GLY A 265 -12.92 -1.16 2.79
C GLY A 265 -12.35 0.25 2.70
N TYR A 266 -13.16 1.20 2.23
CA TYR A 266 -12.74 2.60 2.12
C TYR A 266 -13.40 3.52 3.14
N ASP A 267 -14.02 2.92 4.17
CA ASP A 267 -14.50 3.61 5.37
C ASP A 267 -13.37 4.05 6.29
N SER A 268 -12.14 3.58 6.04
CA SER A 268 -10.91 4.12 6.60
C SER A 268 -10.50 5.47 5.97
N GLY A 269 -11.26 5.97 4.99
CA GLY A 269 -11.02 7.25 4.32
C GLY A 269 -11.69 8.45 4.98
N ILE A 270 -11.21 9.65 4.61
CA ILE A 270 -11.76 10.93 5.09
C ILE A 270 -13.24 11.07 4.76
N GLY A 271 -14.02 11.58 5.72
CA GLY A 271 -15.44 11.85 5.57
C GLY A 271 -16.35 10.66 5.82
N ASP A 272 -15.81 9.45 5.98
CA ASP A 272 -16.63 8.29 6.25
C ASP A 272 -17.36 8.40 7.61
N PRO A 273 -18.69 8.17 7.65
CA PRO A 273 -19.46 8.34 8.88
C PRO A 273 -19.13 7.31 9.97
N GLU A 274 -18.74 6.08 9.57
CA GLU A 274 -18.40 5.01 10.51
C GLU A 274 -16.95 5.12 10.94
N GLY A 275 -16.02 5.25 9.98
CA GLY A 275 -14.61 5.24 10.30
C GLY A 275 -14.11 6.47 11.03
N GLN A 276 -14.60 7.66 10.65
CA GLN A 276 -14.18 8.95 11.22
C GLN A 276 -12.64 9.14 11.19
N MET A 277 -12.00 8.56 10.18
CA MET A 277 -10.56 8.71 9.92
C MET A 277 -10.34 9.91 8.97
N ASN A 278 -9.08 10.32 8.83
CA ASN A 278 -8.68 11.50 8.04
C ASN A 278 -7.73 11.15 6.90
N ALA A 279 -7.54 9.87 6.60
CA ALA A 279 -6.70 9.44 5.51
C ALA A 279 -7.27 9.86 4.15
N THR A 280 -6.45 10.46 3.30
CA THR A 280 -6.87 10.97 1.99
C THR A 280 -6.80 9.87 0.92
N PRO A 281 -7.59 9.96 -0.16
CA PRO A 281 -7.68 8.89 -1.16
C PRO A 281 -6.35 8.41 -1.74
N GLU A 282 -5.36 9.29 -1.90
CA GLU A 282 -4.05 8.92 -2.43
C GLU A 282 -3.29 7.94 -1.53
N VAL A 283 -3.56 7.85 -0.23
CA VAL A 283 -2.87 6.87 0.64
C VAL A 283 -3.06 5.44 0.12
N PHE A 284 -4.27 5.12 -0.37
CA PHE A 284 -4.58 3.78 -0.89
C PHE A 284 -3.77 3.45 -2.15
N ALA A 285 -3.35 4.46 -2.93
CA ALA A 285 -2.39 4.26 -4.00
C ALA A 285 -1.01 3.82 -3.46
N HIS A 286 -0.53 4.44 -2.39
CA HIS A 286 0.72 4.03 -1.74
C HIS A 286 0.63 2.63 -1.12
N LEU A 287 -0.44 2.33 -0.39
CA LEU A 287 -0.65 1.01 0.21
C LEU A 287 -0.64 -0.08 -0.88
N THR A 288 -1.39 0.14 -1.97
CA THR A 288 -1.43 -0.75 -3.13
C THR A 288 -0.05 -0.93 -3.77
N CYS A 289 0.70 0.17 -3.95
CA CYS A 289 2.04 0.16 -4.54
C CYS A 289 3.01 -0.74 -3.75
N PHE A 290 2.94 -0.73 -2.42
CA PHE A 290 3.75 -1.61 -1.59
C PHE A 290 3.33 -3.08 -1.69
N LEU A 291 2.03 -3.37 -1.66
CA LEU A 291 1.53 -4.75 -1.76
C LEU A 291 1.82 -5.38 -3.14
N MET A 292 1.90 -4.58 -4.19
CA MET A 292 2.32 -5.05 -5.53
C MET A 292 3.77 -5.58 -5.58
N GLN A 293 4.59 -5.31 -4.56
CA GLN A 293 5.95 -5.85 -4.47
C GLN A 293 6.01 -7.26 -3.87
N LEU A 294 4.90 -7.76 -3.35
CA LEU A 294 4.75 -9.09 -2.78
C LEU A 294 4.16 -10.05 -3.81
N ALA A 295 4.32 -11.36 -3.60
CA ALA A 295 3.71 -12.39 -4.43
C ALA A 295 3.95 -12.23 -5.95
N ASN A 296 5.06 -11.59 -6.35
CA ASN A 296 5.37 -11.20 -7.73
C ASN A 296 4.23 -10.37 -8.38
N GLY A 297 3.59 -9.49 -7.61
CA GLY A 297 2.49 -8.64 -8.07
C GLY A 297 1.12 -9.32 -8.14
N LYS A 298 1.00 -10.59 -7.73
CA LYS A 298 -0.28 -11.31 -7.68
C LYS A 298 -1.14 -10.76 -6.54
N LEU A 299 -1.92 -9.74 -6.86
CA LEU A 299 -2.73 -8.96 -5.94
C LEU A 299 -4.18 -8.95 -6.40
N CYS A 300 -5.10 -9.40 -5.53
CA CYS A 300 -6.53 -9.33 -5.75
C CYS A 300 -7.14 -8.37 -4.71
N VAL A 301 -7.79 -7.30 -5.17
CA VAL A 301 -8.46 -6.32 -4.31
C VAL A 301 -9.97 -6.55 -4.35
N ILE A 302 -10.62 -6.70 -3.20
CA ILE A 302 -12.04 -7.03 -3.09
C ILE A 302 -12.71 -5.93 -2.26
N LEU A 303 -13.70 -5.24 -2.83
CA LEU A 303 -14.41 -4.17 -2.13
C LEU A 303 -15.14 -4.70 -0.89
N GLU A 304 -14.95 -4.06 0.25
CA GLU A 304 -15.65 -4.32 1.52
C GLU A 304 -16.54 -3.11 1.89
N GLY A 305 -16.22 -2.36 2.96
CA GLY A 305 -16.91 -1.16 3.44
C GLY A 305 -16.58 0.15 2.71
N GLY A 306 -16.99 1.27 3.30
CA GLY A 306 -16.91 2.63 2.72
C GLY A 306 -18.28 3.17 2.35
N TYR A 307 -18.71 4.19 3.08
CA TYR A 307 -20.10 4.67 3.12
C TYR A 307 -20.22 6.16 2.74
N HIS A 308 -19.13 6.92 2.79
CA HIS A 308 -19.07 8.24 2.14
C HIS A 308 -18.76 8.10 0.64
N LEU A 309 -19.80 8.11 -0.20
CA LEU A 309 -19.73 7.78 -1.64
C LEU A 309 -18.60 8.48 -2.42
N LYS A 310 -18.37 9.77 -2.19
CA LYS A 310 -17.27 10.49 -2.87
C LYS A 310 -15.90 9.95 -2.48
N SER A 311 -15.60 9.92 -1.18
CA SER A 311 -14.36 9.36 -0.63
C SER A 311 -14.11 7.92 -1.07
N LEU A 312 -15.15 7.06 -1.01
CA LEU A 312 -15.13 5.70 -1.54
C LEU A 312 -14.70 5.68 -3.01
N SER A 313 -15.43 6.39 -3.87
CA SER A 313 -15.21 6.34 -5.32
C SER A 313 -13.83 6.88 -5.73
N GLU A 314 -13.33 7.91 -5.05
CA GLU A 314 -11.98 8.45 -5.28
C GLU A 314 -10.89 7.47 -4.84
N SER A 315 -11.07 6.82 -3.69
CA SER A 315 -10.13 5.84 -3.15
C SER A 315 -10.07 4.55 -3.98
N VAL A 316 -11.21 4.10 -4.51
CA VAL A 316 -11.30 3.06 -5.54
C VAL A 316 -10.49 3.46 -6.78
N CYS A 317 -10.68 4.68 -7.29
CA CYS A 317 -9.91 5.17 -8.43
C CYS A 317 -8.39 5.20 -8.15
N MET A 318 -7.95 5.65 -6.97
CA MET A 318 -6.53 5.68 -6.60
C MET A 318 -5.92 4.26 -6.56
N THR A 319 -6.69 3.29 -6.05
CA THR A 319 -6.31 1.88 -6.04
C THR A 319 -6.17 1.33 -7.47
N VAL A 320 -7.19 1.51 -8.32
CA VAL A 320 -7.17 1.00 -9.71
C VAL A 320 -6.09 1.67 -10.56
N LYS A 321 -5.87 2.97 -10.42
CA LYS A 321 -4.76 3.68 -11.08
C LYS A 321 -3.41 3.03 -10.76
N THR A 322 -3.19 2.68 -9.50
CA THR A 322 -1.95 2.04 -9.06
C THR A 322 -1.82 0.62 -9.61
N LEU A 323 -2.91 -0.18 -9.59
CA LEU A 323 -2.92 -1.52 -10.19
C LEU A 323 -2.56 -1.49 -11.68
N LEU A 324 -3.04 -0.47 -12.41
CA LEU A 324 -2.74 -0.18 -13.82
C LEU A 324 -1.31 0.33 -14.05
N GLY A 325 -0.57 0.62 -12.98
CA GLY A 325 0.80 1.14 -13.02
C GLY A 325 0.89 2.63 -13.33
N ASP A 326 -0.14 3.43 -13.05
CA ASP A 326 0.00 4.89 -13.09
C ASP A 326 0.99 5.37 -12.02
N PRO A 327 1.65 6.53 -12.25
CA PRO A 327 2.48 7.14 -11.21
C PRO A 327 1.66 7.47 -9.96
N VAL A 328 2.22 7.17 -8.79
CA VAL A 328 1.53 7.31 -7.49
C VAL A 328 1.55 8.78 -7.06
N PRO A 329 0.40 9.43 -6.78
CA PRO A 329 0.37 10.82 -6.36
C PRO A 329 1.19 11.06 -5.09
N GLN A 330 1.74 12.26 -4.93
CA GLN A 330 2.52 12.60 -3.75
C GLN A 330 1.61 12.87 -2.55
N ILE A 331 1.83 12.17 -1.43
CA ILE A 331 1.28 12.57 -0.14
C ILE A 331 1.95 13.88 0.32
N THR A 332 1.12 14.82 0.74
CA THR A 332 1.52 16.11 1.33
C THR A 332 0.98 16.23 2.75
N GLY A 333 1.62 17.05 3.57
CA GLY A 333 1.24 17.25 4.98
C GLY A 333 2.32 16.77 5.93
N GLU A 334 2.05 16.88 7.24
CA GLU A 334 2.99 16.46 8.27
C GLU A 334 3.08 14.92 8.31
N MET A 335 4.28 14.39 8.11
CA MET A 335 4.54 12.95 8.14
C MET A 335 4.98 12.53 9.53
N ALA A 336 4.01 12.52 10.45
CA ALA A 336 4.18 12.15 11.84
C ALA A 336 3.02 11.26 12.28
N PRO A 337 3.25 9.99 12.64
CA PRO A 337 2.19 9.20 13.25
C PRO A 337 1.84 9.82 14.61
N CYS A 338 0.55 9.84 14.94
CA CYS A 338 0.08 10.33 16.23
C CYS A 338 0.53 9.38 17.35
N LEU A 339 0.56 9.87 18.59
CA LEU A 339 0.99 9.07 19.74
C LEU A 339 0.15 7.78 19.88
N SER A 340 -1.17 7.84 19.66
CA SER A 340 -2.04 6.67 19.78
C SER A 340 -1.72 5.59 18.74
N ALA A 341 -1.38 5.99 17.51
CA ALA A 341 -0.92 5.06 16.48
C ALA A 341 0.41 4.42 16.86
N VAL A 342 1.37 5.22 17.35
CA VAL A 342 2.68 4.72 17.82
C VAL A 342 2.53 3.73 18.98
N GLU A 343 1.65 4.01 19.94
CA GLU A 343 1.35 3.08 21.05
C GLU A 343 0.79 1.75 20.53
N SER A 344 -0.15 1.82 19.58
CA SER A 344 -0.78 0.64 18.97
C SER A 344 0.26 -0.19 18.19
N ILE A 345 1.06 0.45 17.34
CA ILE A 345 2.19 -0.16 16.62
C ILE A 345 3.16 -0.84 17.59
N GLN A 346 3.53 -0.18 18.69
CA GLN A 346 4.45 -0.74 19.67
C GLN A 346 3.89 -2.01 20.32
N ASN A 347 2.61 -1.99 20.73
CA ASN A 347 1.99 -3.15 21.38
C ASN A 347 1.85 -4.34 20.44
N VAL A 348 1.48 -4.10 19.18
CA VAL A 348 1.45 -5.13 18.14
C VAL A 348 2.84 -5.75 17.97
N ARG A 349 3.88 -4.92 17.82
CA ARG A 349 5.27 -5.40 17.71
C ARG A 349 5.68 -6.22 18.94
N ALA A 350 5.27 -5.81 20.14
CA ALA A 350 5.57 -6.54 21.37
C ALA A 350 4.85 -7.91 21.43
N ALA A 351 3.57 -7.96 21.04
CA ALA A 351 2.79 -9.21 20.97
C ALA A 351 3.36 -10.19 19.94
N HIS A 352 3.89 -9.67 18.84
CA HIS A 352 4.38 -10.48 17.72
C HIS A 352 5.87 -10.84 17.77
N LYS A 353 6.65 -10.25 18.69
CA LYS A 353 8.08 -10.53 18.87
C LYS A 353 8.43 -12.04 18.95
N PRO A 354 7.65 -12.90 19.64
CA PRO A 354 7.99 -14.33 19.73
C PRO A 354 7.88 -15.11 18.41
N TYR A 355 7.18 -14.56 17.40
CA TYR A 355 6.78 -15.30 16.21
C TYR A 355 7.54 -14.87 14.94
N TRP A 356 8.01 -13.62 14.88
CA TRP A 356 8.62 -13.04 13.69
C TRP A 356 10.10 -12.72 13.90
N LYS A 357 10.95 -13.25 13.04
CA LYS A 357 12.41 -13.16 13.21
C LYS A 357 12.92 -11.73 13.06
N TRP A 358 12.26 -10.92 12.24
CA TRP A 358 12.60 -9.50 12.09
C TRP A 358 12.49 -8.70 13.40
N LEU A 359 11.72 -9.20 14.39
CA LEU A 359 11.57 -8.61 15.73
C LEU A 359 12.55 -9.16 16.79
N THR A 360 13.30 -10.23 16.49
CA THR A 360 14.12 -10.96 17.49
C THR A 360 15.01 -10.05 18.33
N HIS A 361 15.66 -9.09 17.66
CA HIS A 361 16.65 -8.19 18.24
C HIS A 361 16.09 -6.80 18.55
N GLU A 362 14.79 -6.58 18.34
CA GLU A 362 14.11 -5.31 18.59
C GLU A 362 13.77 -5.13 20.07
N ASP A 363 13.86 -3.90 20.58
CA ASP A 363 13.53 -3.57 21.98
C ASP A 363 12.05 -3.23 22.08
N THR A 364 11.20 -4.22 21.82
CA THR A 364 9.75 -4.07 21.89
C THR A 364 9.24 -4.59 23.22
N SER A 365 8.67 -3.71 24.02
CA SER A 365 7.97 -4.01 25.26
C SER A 365 6.54 -3.48 25.19
N PHE A 366 5.62 -4.17 25.87
CA PHE A 366 4.25 -3.68 26.05
C PHE A 366 4.25 -2.38 26.84
N LEU A 367 3.38 -1.45 26.44
CA LEU A 367 3.11 -0.26 27.22
C LEU A 367 2.13 -0.61 28.35
N GLN A 368 2.61 -0.54 29.60
CA GLN A 368 1.80 -0.89 30.78
C GLN A 368 0.70 0.17 31.07
N ASN A 369 1.00 1.44 30.79
CA ASN A 369 0.09 2.58 30.93
C ASN A 369 -0.04 3.30 29.58
N LEU A 370 -1.06 2.97 28.80
CA LEU A 370 -1.38 3.68 27.56
C LEU A 370 -1.78 5.12 27.91
N SER A 371 -1.20 6.12 27.24
CA SER A 371 -1.59 7.53 27.42
C SER A 371 -3.05 7.77 27.04
N THR A 372 -3.69 6.82 26.36
CA THR A 372 -5.08 6.90 25.92
C THR A 372 -6.07 6.09 26.75
N LYS A 373 -5.63 5.35 27.79
CA LYS A 373 -6.57 4.66 28.68
C LYS A 373 -7.55 5.70 29.25
N SER A 374 -8.81 5.60 28.87
CA SER A 374 -9.90 6.39 29.43
C SER A 374 -9.88 6.26 30.94
N HIS A 375 -9.47 7.33 31.63
CA HIS A 375 -9.81 7.49 33.03
C HIS A 375 -11.33 7.61 33.11
N LEU A 376 -11.98 6.50 33.49
CA LEU A 376 -13.22 6.38 34.29
C LEU A 376 -14.28 5.47 33.65
N LEU A 377 -14.45 4.31 34.28
CA LEU A 377 -15.77 3.82 34.67
C LEU A 377 -16.56 4.97 35.35
N LYS A 378 -17.35 5.71 34.58
CA LYS A 378 -18.53 6.42 35.10
C LYS A 378 -19.70 6.12 34.17
N LYS A 379 -20.59 5.24 34.64
CA LYS A 379 -21.97 5.15 34.15
C LYS A 379 -22.56 6.57 34.11
N ALA A 380 -22.93 7.02 32.92
CA ALA A 380 -23.81 8.16 32.74
C ALA A 380 -25.08 7.68 32.03
N ASN A 381 -26.20 7.72 32.76
CA ASN A 381 -27.54 7.66 32.19
C ASN A 381 -27.70 8.81 31.20
N THR A 382 -28.20 8.55 30.00
CA THR A 382 -28.68 9.60 29.10
C THR A 382 -30.12 9.32 28.70
N ASN A 383 -30.99 10.26 29.07
CA ASN A 383 -32.32 10.41 28.50
C ASN A 383 -32.20 10.91 27.04
N PRO A 384 -33.15 10.56 26.16
CA PRO A 384 -33.13 10.98 24.77
C PRO A 384 -33.84 12.33 24.60
N SER A 385 -33.09 13.39 24.32
CA SER A 385 -33.64 14.62 23.74
C SER A 385 -32.54 15.53 23.19
N THR A 386 -32.09 15.28 21.95
CA THR A 386 -31.39 16.26 21.07
C THR A 386 -31.11 15.64 19.68
N GLU A 387 -32.16 15.39 18.90
CA GLU A 387 -32.02 14.92 17.49
C GLU A 387 -32.06 16.07 16.46
N GLN A 388 -32.39 17.30 16.87
CA GLN A 388 -32.56 18.43 15.93
C GLN A 388 -31.32 19.32 15.82
N GLU A 389 -30.45 19.40 16.83
CA GLU A 389 -29.22 20.21 16.75
C GLU A 389 -28.07 19.47 16.04
N SER A 390 -28.01 18.14 16.09
CA SER A 390 -26.97 17.32 15.43
C SER A 390 -27.08 17.26 13.90
N LYS A 391 -28.31 17.33 13.35
CA LYS A 391 -28.55 17.30 11.90
C LYS A 391 -28.10 18.57 11.18
N MET A 392 -28.09 19.73 11.85
CA MET A 392 -27.67 21.00 11.24
C MET A 392 -26.14 21.13 11.15
N THR A 393 -25.40 20.60 12.13
CA THR A 393 -23.93 20.59 12.13
C THR A 393 -23.34 19.55 11.17
N ASN A 394 -23.94 18.36 11.07
CA ASN A 394 -23.45 17.29 10.18
C ASN A 394 -23.52 17.65 8.68
N ASN A 395 -24.55 18.41 8.27
CA ASN A 395 -24.64 18.86 6.87
C ASN A 395 -23.53 19.83 6.49
N ASP A 396 -23.10 20.72 7.39
CA ASP A 396 -22.02 21.67 7.11
C ASP A 396 -20.64 20.98 7.05
N GLU A 397 -20.42 19.95 7.89
CA GLU A 397 -19.19 19.13 7.84
C GLU A 397 -19.12 18.26 6.58
N THR A 398 -20.21 17.60 6.19
CA THR A 398 -20.26 16.81 4.94
C THR A 398 -19.94 17.68 3.72
N VAL A 399 -20.55 18.87 3.63
CA VAL A 399 -20.29 19.84 2.54
C VAL A 399 -18.83 20.32 2.54
N LYS A 400 -18.21 20.50 3.72
CA LYS A 400 -16.79 20.86 3.82
C LYS A 400 -15.90 19.74 3.32
N VAL A 401 -16.17 18.49 3.67
CA VAL A 401 -15.38 17.33 3.22
C VAL A 401 -15.53 17.11 1.72
N GLU A 402 -16.73 17.18 1.17
CA GLU A 402 -16.93 17.08 -0.28
C GLU A 402 -16.17 18.16 -1.04
N ARG A 403 -16.26 19.42 -0.60
CA ARG A 403 -15.51 20.54 -1.19
C ARG A 403 -14.00 20.35 -1.05
N PHE A 404 -13.54 19.82 0.08
CA PHE A 404 -12.14 19.47 0.27
C PHE A 404 -11.71 18.41 -0.74
N LEU A 405 -12.45 17.29 -0.85
CA LEU A 405 -12.16 16.21 -1.78
C LEU A 405 -12.13 16.71 -3.23
N GLU A 406 -13.10 17.52 -3.66
CA GLU A 406 -13.11 18.09 -5.00
C GLU A 406 -11.84 18.90 -5.32
N LEU A 407 -11.44 19.79 -4.41
CA LEU A 407 -10.25 20.62 -4.60
C LEU A 407 -8.96 19.79 -4.49
N HIS A 408 -8.92 18.88 -3.52
CA HIS A 408 -7.78 18.01 -3.26
C HIS A 408 -7.51 17.09 -4.44
N MET A 409 -8.53 16.36 -4.91
CA MET A 409 -8.41 15.47 -6.07
C MET A 409 -7.97 16.24 -7.32
N LYS A 410 -8.49 17.45 -7.55
CA LYS A 410 -8.05 18.30 -8.66
C LYS A 410 -6.55 18.65 -8.61
N ASN A 411 -5.98 18.76 -7.41
CA ASN A 411 -4.57 19.09 -7.22
C ASN A 411 -3.66 17.87 -7.38
N ILE A 412 -4.10 16.70 -6.93
CA ILE A 412 -3.27 15.48 -6.95
C ILE A 412 -3.42 14.65 -8.23
N LEU A 413 -4.50 14.86 -9.00
CA LEU A 413 -4.68 14.22 -10.30
C LEU A 413 -3.88 14.97 -11.37
N PHE A 414 -2.96 14.25 -12.01
CA PHE A 414 -2.16 14.76 -13.11
C PHE A 414 -2.25 13.81 -14.33
N PRO A 415 -2.07 14.33 -15.55
CA PRO A 415 -1.95 13.50 -16.73
C PRO A 415 -0.78 12.54 -16.58
N VAL A 416 -1.02 11.26 -16.87
CA VAL A 416 0.03 10.24 -16.89
C VAL A 416 1.02 10.59 -18.00
N PRO A 417 2.33 10.70 -17.70
CA PRO A 417 3.33 10.95 -18.74
C PRO A 417 3.22 9.90 -19.87
N PRO A 418 3.31 10.32 -21.15
CA PRO A 418 3.13 9.42 -22.28
C PRO A 418 4.21 8.34 -22.36
N ILE A 419 5.37 8.59 -21.74
CA ILE A 419 6.49 7.66 -21.64
C ILE A 419 6.70 7.34 -20.17
N LYS A 420 6.64 6.06 -19.80
CA LYS A 420 6.90 5.65 -18.42
C LYS A 420 8.39 5.70 -18.08
N THR A 421 9.22 4.97 -18.82
CA THR A 421 10.66 4.89 -18.57
C THR A 421 11.45 5.29 -19.82
N ALA A 422 12.43 6.17 -19.65
CA ALA A 422 13.37 6.54 -20.72
C ALA A 422 14.81 6.12 -20.42
N THR A 423 15.61 5.91 -21.46
CA THR A 423 17.03 5.54 -21.33
C THR A 423 17.93 6.26 -22.32
N THR A 424 19.23 6.29 -22.01
CA THR A 424 20.30 6.85 -22.83
C THR A 424 21.02 5.83 -23.72
N ALA A 425 20.75 4.53 -23.57
CA ALA A 425 21.57 3.48 -24.18
C ALA A 425 21.29 3.26 -25.68
N ASP A 426 22.18 3.76 -26.55
CA ASP A 426 22.26 3.41 -27.99
C ASP A 426 23.66 2.92 -28.44
N SER A 427 24.53 2.53 -27.51
CA SER A 427 25.91 2.12 -27.83
C SER A 427 25.95 0.67 -28.35
N LYS A 428 25.73 0.53 -29.67
CA LYS A 428 25.85 -0.68 -30.54
C LYS A 428 24.55 -1.43 -30.88
N GLY A 429 23.52 -0.73 -31.40
CA GLY A 429 22.39 -1.39 -32.09
C GLY A 429 21.43 -2.15 -31.17
N SER A 430 21.20 -1.60 -29.98
CA SER A 430 20.76 -2.32 -28.79
C SER A 430 19.35 -1.99 -28.30
N ALA A 431 18.46 -1.48 -29.16
CA ALA A 431 17.03 -1.37 -28.85
C ALA A 431 16.38 -2.70 -28.40
N HIS A 432 17.05 -3.83 -28.64
CA HIS A 432 16.68 -5.18 -28.19
C HIS A 432 17.22 -5.59 -26.80
N LEU A 433 17.96 -4.73 -26.08
CA LEU A 433 18.55 -5.08 -24.77
C LEU A 433 17.54 -5.11 -23.63
N PHE A 434 16.49 -4.27 -23.66
CA PHE A 434 15.53 -4.23 -22.56
C PHE A 434 14.33 -5.13 -22.89
N PRO A 435 13.98 -6.11 -22.02
CA PRO A 435 12.83 -6.98 -22.22
C PRO A 435 11.48 -6.28 -21.97
N VAL A 436 11.49 -4.96 -21.81
CA VAL A 436 10.38 -4.10 -21.40
C VAL A 436 10.40 -2.80 -22.21
N PRO A 437 9.25 -2.15 -22.44
CA PRO A 437 9.17 -0.92 -23.23
C PRO A 437 9.89 0.23 -22.52
N VAL A 438 11.05 0.63 -23.05
CA VAL A 438 11.84 1.79 -22.61
C VAL A 438 12.06 2.71 -23.81
N HIS A 439 11.87 4.02 -23.62
CA HIS A 439 12.04 5.00 -24.69
C HIS A 439 13.49 5.49 -24.78
N LEU A 440 14.08 5.43 -25.97
CA LEU A 440 15.41 5.97 -26.22
C LEU A 440 15.34 7.48 -26.45
N VAL A 441 16.08 8.25 -25.67
CA VAL A 441 16.12 9.72 -25.81
C VAL A 441 17.17 10.13 -26.83
N LYS A 442 16.82 11.09 -27.71
CA LYS A 442 17.76 11.68 -28.67
C LYS A 442 18.88 12.44 -27.94
N GLU A 443 20.13 12.20 -28.34
CA GLU A 443 21.28 12.89 -27.75
C GLU A 443 21.21 14.41 -27.99
N MET A 444 21.66 15.16 -26.99
CA MET A 444 21.87 16.61 -27.08
C MET A 444 23.02 16.92 -28.03
N GLU A 445 22.92 18.02 -28.79
CA GLU A 445 23.97 18.42 -29.72
C GLU A 445 25.28 18.72 -28.98
N LYS A 446 26.42 18.25 -29.50
CA LYS A 446 27.74 18.38 -28.83
C LYS A 446 28.10 19.81 -28.45
N THR A 447 27.68 20.79 -29.27
CA THR A 447 27.91 22.21 -29.01
C THR A 447 27.13 22.71 -27.80
N GLU A 448 25.88 22.27 -27.64
CA GLU A 448 25.01 22.63 -26.52
C GLU A 448 25.52 22.02 -25.21
N ILE A 449 25.93 20.75 -25.24
CA ILE A 449 26.57 20.07 -24.11
C ILE A 449 27.82 20.85 -23.66
N LYS A 450 28.69 21.24 -24.60
CA LYS A 450 29.89 22.00 -24.29
C LYS A 450 29.59 23.37 -23.68
N THR A 451 28.56 24.07 -24.17
CA THR A 451 28.10 25.33 -23.58
C THR A 451 27.59 25.13 -22.15
N LEU A 452 26.76 24.12 -21.92
CA LEU A 452 26.18 23.81 -20.61
C LEU A 452 27.27 23.42 -19.59
N VAL A 453 28.21 22.57 -20.02
CA VAL A 453 29.33 22.09 -19.20
C VAL A 453 30.33 23.19 -18.90
N SER A 454 30.75 23.98 -19.90
CA SER A 454 31.68 25.10 -19.67
C SER A 454 31.09 26.22 -18.81
N GLY A 455 29.77 26.45 -18.89
CA GLY A 455 29.11 27.47 -18.08
C GLY A 455 28.85 27.05 -16.64
N PHE A 456 28.63 25.76 -16.37
CA PHE A 456 28.02 25.32 -15.10
C PHE A 456 28.68 24.10 -14.44
N TYR A 457 29.47 23.31 -15.17
CA TYR A 457 30.11 22.09 -14.66
C TYR A 457 31.63 22.03 -14.93
N ALA A 458 32.25 23.16 -15.33
CA ALA A 458 33.64 23.20 -15.77
C ALA A 458 34.63 22.64 -14.75
N ASP A 459 34.32 22.77 -13.46
CA ASP A 459 35.15 22.28 -12.36
C ASP A 459 35.04 20.74 -12.16
N LEU A 460 33.94 20.14 -12.65
CA LEU A 460 33.58 18.73 -12.43
C LEU A 460 33.89 17.84 -13.64
N VAL A 461 34.06 18.41 -14.85
CA VAL A 461 34.23 17.65 -16.10
C VAL A 461 35.60 17.92 -16.70
N LYS A 462 36.50 16.92 -16.67
CA LYS A 462 37.88 17.04 -17.19
C LYS A 462 38.15 16.28 -18.50
N GLU A 463 37.22 15.42 -18.95
CA GLU A 463 37.42 14.50 -20.08
C GLU A 463 36.27 14.57 -21.11
N ASP A 464 36.61 14.45 -22.40
CA ASP A 464 35.67 14.59 -23.53
C ASP A 464 34.68 13.41 -23.64
N LYS A 465 35.04 12.19 -23.17
CA LYS A 465 34.16 11.01 -23.18
C LYS A 465 32.98 11.15 -22.21
N THR A 466 33.16 11.86 -21.11
CA THR A 466 32.12 12.11 -20.09
C THR A 466 31.06 13.09 -20.59
N LEU A 467 31.35 13.92 -21.59
CA LEU A 467 30.41 14.94 -22.09
C LEU A 467 29.16 14.33 -22.72
N LEU A 468 29.29 13.28 -23.53
CA LEU A 468 28.15 12.68 -24.24
C LEU A 468 27.18 11.98 -23.29
N SER A 469 27.69 11.19 -22.34
CA SER A 469 26.84 10.54 -21.32
C SER A 469 26.12 11.55 -20.43
N LEU A 470 26.77 12.68 -20.11
CA LEU A 470 26.15 13.77 -19.38
C LEU A 470 25.01 14.45 -20.17
N GLY A 471 25.20 14.72 -21.46
CA GLY A 471 24.16 15.33 -22.30
C GLY A 471 22.88 14.50 -22.36
N SER A 472 23.01 13.19 -22.56
CA SER A 472 21.87 12.26 -22.62
C SER A 472 21.14 12.15 -21.28
N MET A 473 21.88 12.08 -20.17
CA MET A 473 21.33 12.10 -18.81
C MET A 473 20.51 13.37 -18.54
N LEU A 474 21.07 14.54 -18.88
CA LEU A 474 20.42 15.82 -18.66
C LEU A 474 19.13 15.95 -19.48
N THR A 475 19.13 15.40 -20.69
CA THR A 475 17.93 15.36 -21.53
C THR A 475 16.82 14.52 -20.89
N ILE A 476 17.14 13.39 -20.25
CA ILE A 476 16.15 12.60 -19.49
C ILE A 476 15.61 13.41 -18.31
N LEU A 477 16.48 14.05 -17.52
CA LEU A 477 16.07 14.86 -16.37
C LEU A 477 15.15 16.00 -16.77
N ASP A 478 15.46 16.71 -17.86
CA ASP A 478 14.60 17.76 -18.42
C ASP A 478 13.23 17.21 -18.84
N LYS A 479 13.18 16.01 -19.42
CA LYS A 479 11.93 15.34 -19.81
C LYS A 479 11.10 14.92 -18.59
N ILE A 480 11.76 14.46 -17.51
CA ILE A 480 11.10 14.16 -16.23
C ILE A 480 10.53 15.43 -15.62
N LEU A 481 11.30 16.52 -15.59
CA LEU A 481 10.87 17.81 -15.07
C LEU A 481 9.65 18.36 -15.83
N LYS A 482 9.64 18.21 -17.16
CA LYS A 482 8.53 18.61 -18.04
C LYS A 482 7.34 17.65 -18.04
N LYS A 483 7.40 16.55 -17.27
CA LYS A 483 6.40 15.45 -17.24
C LYS A 483 6.15 14.80 -18.61
N GLU A 484 7.14 14.83 -19.50
CA GLU A 484 7.12 14.07 -20.78
C GLU A 484 7.45 12.60 -20.54
N VAL A 485 8.26 12.33 -19.52
CA VAL A 485 8.69 11.00 -19.08
C VAL A 485 8.42 10.90 -17.57
N CYS A 486 7.98 9.74 -17.07
CA CYS A 486 7.82 9.54 -15.64
C CYS A 486 9.16 9.33 -14.93
N ASN A 487 9.97 8.38 -15.39
CA ASN A 487 11.26 8.02 -14.81
C ASN A 487 12.30 7.65 -15.86
N GLY A 488 13.57 7.50 -15.47
CA GLY A 488 14.59 7.16 -16.44
C GLY A 488 15.87 6.57 -15.86
N ILE A 489 16.66 5.99 -16.76
CA ILE A 489 17.90 5.28 -16.45
C ILE A 489 19.00 5.73 -17.40
N ALA A 490 20.12 6.17 -16.82
CA ALA A 490 21.31 6.56 -17.56
C ALA A 490 22.50 5.69 -17.17
N GLU A 491 23.24 5.30 -18.20
CA GLU A 491 24.54 4.66 -18.07
C GLU A 491 25.64 5.72 -17.94
N SER A 492 26.58 5.52 -17.02
CA SER A 492 27.68 6.47 -16.81
C SER A 492 29.02 5.77 -16.57
N PRO A 493 30.11 6.18 -17.26
CA PRO A 493 31.45 5.68 -16.96
C PRO A 493 32.01 6.22 -15.62
N THR A 494 31.40 7.26 -15.05
CA THR A 494 31.80 7.86 -13.77
C THR A 494 30.56 8.31 -13.01
N ALA A 495 29.90 7.38 -12.31
CA ALA A 495 28.63 7.65 -11.62
C ALA A 495 28.71 8.85 -10.67
N ALA A 496 29.82 9.05 -9.95
CA ALA A 496 30.00 10.17 -9.03
C ALA A 496 29.89 11.56 -9.71
N VAL A 497 30.57 11.74 -10.85
CA VAL A 497 30.52 13.01 -11.62
C VAL A 497 29.13 13.21 -12.22
N SER A 498 28.55 12.15 -12.78
CA SER A 498 27.20 12.22 -13.35
C SER A 498 26.16 12.59 -12.33
N VAL A 499 26.20 12.00 -11.13
CA VAL A 499 25.24 12.34 -10.08
C VAL A 499 25.45 13.76 -9.57
N ALA A 500 26.70 14.21 -9.38
CA ALA A 500 26.97 15.60 -8.99
C ALA A 500 26.38 16.61 -10.00
N VAL A 501 26.53 16.32 -11.30
CA VAL A 501 25.93 17.11 -12.38
C VAL A 501 24.41 17.03 -12.35
N ALA A 502 23.84 15.84 -12.20
CA ALA A 502 22.39 15.62 -12.13
C ALA A 502 21.74 16.36 -10.95
N LEU A 503 22.35 16.31 -9.77
CA LEU A 503 21.87 17.00 -8.57
C LEU A 503 21.92 18.52 -8.75
N ARG A 504 23.05 19.05 -9.23
CA ARG A 504 23.23 20.49 -9.47
C ARG A 504 22.26 21.01 -10.55
N HIS A 505 22.02 20.21 -11.58
CA HIS A 505 21.00 20.50 -12.60
C HIS A 505 19.59 20.52 -11.99
N SER A 506 19.25 19.46 -11.24
CA SER A 506 17.91 19.29 -10.68
C SER A 506 17.49 20.47 -9.79
N VAL A 507 18.36 20.90 -8.89
CA VAL A 507 18.12 22.04 -7.99
C VAL A 507 18.05 23.37 -8.73
N ARG A 508 18.86 23.54 -9.79
CA ARG A 508 18.90 24.80 -10.56
C ARG A 508 17.66 25.00 -11.41
N PHE A 509 17.12 23.93 -11.99
CA PHE A 509 16.14 24.02 -13.08
C PHE A 509 14.69 23.71 -12.66
N GLY A 510 14.44 23.24 -11.43
CA GLY A 510 13.07 23.28 -10.90
C GLY A 510 12.71 22.33 -9.77
N PHE A 511 13.54 21.37 -9.43
CA PHE A 511 13.26 20.48 -8.29
C PHE A 511 13.61 21.16 -6.97
N GLN A 512 12.67 21.13 -6.03
CA GLN A 512 12.78 21.82 -4.74
C GLN A 512 13.33 20.93 -3.63
N ARG A 513 13.08 19.61 -3.73
CA ARG A 513 13.49 18.58 -2.78
C ARG A 513 13.92 17.34 -3.55
N VAL A 514 15.21 17.03 -3.51
CA VAL A 514 15.81 15.90 -4.21
C VAL A 514 16.30 14.89 -3.19
N LEU A 515 15.74 13.68 -3.21
CA LEU A 515 16.28 12.57 -2.46
C LEU A 515 17.35 11.89 -3.31
N CYS A 516 18.56 11.74 -2.78
CA CYS A 516 19.64 11.04 -3.45
C CYS A 516 20.08 9.82 -2.66
N ILE A 517 20.01 8.64 -3.26
CA ILE A 517 20.45 7.39 -2.63
C ILE A 517 21.66 6.84 -3.38
N PHE A 518 22.75 6.62 -2.66
CA PHE A 518 23.96 6.00 -3.18
C PHE A 518 24.03 4.54 -2.76
N VAL A 519 24.22 3.64 -3.73
CA VAL A 519 24.45 2.22 -3.49
C VAL A 519 25.87 1.88 -3.96
N GLY A 520 26.76 1.58 -3.03
CA GLY A 520 28.19 1.37 -3.28
C GLY A 520 29.06 2.58 -2.92
N ASP A 521 30.37 2.41 -3.09
CA ASP A 521 31.36 3.43 -2.72
C ASP A 521 31.37 4.57 -3.77
N MET A 522 30.86 5.74 -3.38
CA MET A 522 30.97 6.97 -4.18
C MET A 522 31.45 8.13 -3.31
N GLN A 523 32.57 8.75 -3.69
CA GLN A 523 33.00 10.03 -3.14
C GLN A 523 32.36 11.14 -3.93
N ILE A 524 31.33 11.75 -3.37
CA ILE A 524 30.69 12.95 -3.92
C ILE A 524 30.88 14.06 -2.90
N ILE A 525 31.27 15.24 -3.39
CA ILE A 525 31.32 16.48 -2.62
C ILE A 525 30.08 17.27 -3.06
N PRO A 526 28.98 17.20 -2.31
CA PRO A 526 27.82 18.00 -2.64
C PRO A 526 27.95 19.36 -1.98
N ASN A 527 27.39 20.38 -2.63
CA ASN A 527 27.12 21.66 -2.00
C ASN A 527 25.71 21.55 -1.38
N THR A 528 25.61 21.07 -0.14
CA THR A 528 24.35 20.77 0.58
C THR A 528 23.80 21.93 1.39
N GLU A 529 24.34 23.14 1.25
CA GLU A 529 24.10 24.25 2.18
C GLU A 529 22.65 24.76 2.23
N ASP A 530 21.77 24.37 1.30
CA ASP A 530 20.39 24.89 1.23
C ASP A 530 19.28 23.91 1.66
N GLY A 531 19.62 22.69 2.11
CA GLY A 531 18.64 21.69 2.61
C GLY A 531 17.74 21.07 1.52
N LYS A 532 17.95 21.40 0.24
CA LYS A 532 17.14 20.89 -0.88
C LYS A 532 17.53 19.50 -1.36
N ILE A 533 18.63 18.96 -0.84
CA ILE A 533 19.11 17.62 -1.18
C ILE A 533 19.24 16.82 0.11
N LEU A 534 18.49 15.74 0.21
CA LEU A 534 18.68 14.73 1.24
C LEU A 534 19.49 13.57 0.65
N MET A 535 20.56 13.16 1.33
CA MET A 535 21.41 12.08 0.86
C MET A 535 21.39 10.89 1.82
N ILE A 536 21.31 9.71 1.24
CA ILE A 536 21.39 8.44 1.96
C ILE A 536 22.44 7.59 1.27
N HIS A 537 23.49 7.22 2.00
CA HIS A 537 24.55 6.35 1.50
C HIS A 537 24.36 4.93 2.02
N ILE A 538 24.37 3.95 1.13
CA ILE A 538 24.37 2.52 1.41
C ILE A 538 25.73 1.99 0.96
N CYS A 539 26.69 1.91 1.89
CA CYS A 539 28.07 1.53 1.60
C CYS A 539 28.72 0.74 2.74
N GLU A 540 29.96 0.28 2.52
CA GLU A 540 30.71 -0.51 3.50
C GLU A 540 31.60 0.34 4.42
N LYS A 541 31.70 1.66 4.24
CA LYS A 541 32.63 2.56 4.97
C LYS A 541 31.92 3.71 5.74
N GLU A 542 32.48 4.11 6.88
CA GLU A 542 31.80 4.77 8.01
C GLU A 542 31.46 6.28 7.92
N HIS A 543 31.60 6.98 6.79
CA HIS A 543 31.34 8.43 6.79
C HIS A 543 29.88 8.77 6.44
N PHE A 544 29.07 9.16 7.44
CA PHE A 544 27.65 9.60 7.32
C PHE A 544 26.80 8.69 6.42
N SER A 545 26.90 7.38 6.64
CA SER A 545 26.36 6.34 5.77
C SER A 545 25.60 5.29 6.56
N LEU A 546 24.50 4.75 6.00
CA LEU A 546 23.94 3.47 6.42
C LEU A 546 24.95 2.39 6.03
N LEU A 547 25.68 1.90 7.02
CA LEU A 547 26.69 0.88 6.81
C LEU A 547 26.04 -0.51 6.73
N LEU A 548 25.78 -0.98 5.50
CA LEU A 548 25.36 -2.36 5.24
C LEU A 548 26.63 -3.16 4.86
N LYS A 549 27.24 -3.84 5.83
CA LYS A 549 28.37 -4.77 5.59
C LYS A 549 27.86 -6.21 5.53
N ASP A 550 28.44 -7.01 4.64
CA ASP A 550 28.26 -8.46 4.47
C ASP A 550 26.85 -8.92 4.08
N ALA A 551 26.74 -9.35 2.80
CA ALA A 551 25.56 -9.92 2.14
C ALA A 551 25.20 -11.34 2.60
N GLU A 552 25.78 -11.85 3.69
CA GLU A 552 25.40 -13.16 4.25
C GLU A 552 24.28 -13.07 5.31
N GLY A 553 23.75 -11.87 5.60
CA GLY A 553 22.55 -11.65 6.41
C GLY A 553 21.71 -10.49 5.88
N ASN A 554 20.39 -10.63 5.76
CA ASN A 554 19.53 -9.75 4.98
C ASN A 554 19.11 -8.47 5.76
N ASP A 555 20.04 -7.52 5.90
CA ASP A 555 19.79 -6.23 6.57
C ASP A 555 19.07 -5.21 5.71
N PHE A 556 18.88 -5.53 4.43
CA PHE A 556 18.19 -4.69 3.47
C PHE A 556 16.81 -4.28 4.00
N PHE A 557 16.03 -5.24 4.51
CA PHE A 557 14.68 -4.95 4.98
C PHE A 557 14.67 -4.05 6.22
N SER A 558 15.56 -4.28 7.19
CA SER A 558 15.66 -3.43 8.38
C SER A 558 16.08 -2.00 8.02
N ALA A 559 17.00 -1.82 7.07
CA ALA A 559 17.42 -0.50 6.61
C ALA A 559 16.36 0.19 5.74
N VAL A 560 15.77 -0.51 4.77
CA VAL A 560 14.82 0.09 3.82
C VAL A 560 13.49 0.36 4.49
N LEU A 561 12.89 -0.63 5.15
CA LEU A 561 11.57 -0.50 5.76
C LEU A 561 11.64 0.26 7.09
N GLY A 562 12.70 0.03 7.88
CA GLY A 562 12.86 0.64 9.20
C GLY A 562 13.50 2.03 9.21
N PHE A 563 14.10 2.48 8.11
CA PHE A 563 14.78 3.78 8.05
C PHE A 563 14.57 4.55 6.75
N ILE A 564 14.99 4.00 5.60
CA ILE A 564 15.00 4.75 4.32
C ILE A 564 13.60 5.18 3.90
N LEU A 565 12.62 4.27 3.89
CA LEU A 565 11.24 4.60 3.54
C LEU A 565 10.62 5.62 4.51
N PRO A 566 10.64 5.42 5.85
CA PRO A 566 10.19 6.43 6.80
C PRO A 566 10.79 7.82 6.55
N VAL A 567 12.12 7.91 6.41
CA VAL A 567 12.82 9.17 6.18
C VAL A 567 12.43 9.79 4.84
N ALA A 568 12.38 8.99 3.77
CA ALA A 568 12.04 9.46 2.44
C ALA A 568 10.59 9.96 2.34
N TYR A 569 9.65 9.29 3.00
CA TYR A 569 8.28 9.74 3.13
C TYR A 569 8.18 11.01 3.98
N SER A 570 8.94 11.13 5.07
CA SER A 570 9.00 12.38 5.84
C SER A 570 9.60 13.54 5.04
N TYR A 571 10.58 13.28 4.17
CA TYR A 571 11.22 14.28 3.33
C TYR A 571 10.36 14.74 2.15
N GLN A 572 9.47 13.87 1.67
CA GLN A 572 8.53 14.13 0.57
C GLN A 572 9.25 14.69 -0.68
N PRO A 573 10.23 14.00 -1.29
CA PRO A 573 10.95 14.54 -2.44
C PRO A 573 10.03 14.79 -3.63
N ASN A 574 10.43 15.70 -4.53
CA ASN A 574 9.81 15.86 -5.85
C ASN A 574 10.69 15.29 -6.99
N LEU A 575 11.89 14.79 -6.67
CA LEU A 575 12.68 13.89 -7.51
C LEU A 575 13.47 12.93 -6.62
N THR A 576 13.53 11.66 -7.02
CA THR A 576 14.44 10.68 -6.40
C THR A 576 15.55 10.32 -7.39
N VAL A 577 16.81 10.51 -7.00
CA VAL A 577 17.99 10.09 -7.76
C VAL A 577 18.59 8.88 -7.05
N ILE A 578 18.77 7.77 -7.77
CA ILE A 578 19.42 6.58 -7.21
C ILE A 578 20.63 6.24 -8.05
N ALA A 579 21.79 6.26 -7.41
CA ALA A 579 23.07 6.03 -8.04
C ALA A 579 23.65 4.69 -7.59
N VAL A 580 23.98 3.83 -8.55
CA VAL A 580 24.60 2.53 -8.27
C VAL A 580 26.03 2.52 -8.79
N GLY A 581 26.97 2.32 -7.88
CA GLY A 581 28.41 2.37 -8.13
C GLY A 581 29.11 1.05 -7.79
N PRO A 582 30.45 1.07 -7.76
CA PRO A 582 31.25 -0.11 -7.52
C PRO A 582 31.28 -0.44 -6.02
N ASN A 583 31.76 -1.65 -5.68
CA ASN A 583 31.90 -2.12 -4.29
C ASN A 583 30.61 -1.99 -3.47
N ARG A 584 29.49 -2.42 -4.06
CA ARG A 584 28.19 -2.41 -3.39
C ARG A 584 27.97 -3.68 -2.56
N SER A 585 27.26 -3.52 -1.45
CA SER A 585 26.83 -4.64 -0.59
C SER A 585 25.48 -5.24 -1.00
N LEU A 586 24.68 -4.52 -1.79
CA LEU A 586 23.37 -4.98 -2.25
C LEU A 586 23.47 -5.78 -3.56
N GLY A 587 22.71 -6.88 -3.63
CA GLY A 587 22.51 -7.63 -4.85
C GLY A 587 21.53 -6.96 -5.82
N MET A 588 21.38 -7.54 -7.02
CA MET A 588 20.50 -6.99 -8.06
C MET A 588 19.02 -6.99 -7.65
N SER A 589 18.58 -8.02 -6.94
CA SER A 589 17.20 -8.13 -6.47
C SER A 589 16.91 -7.02 -5.46
N GLU A 590 17.77 -6.84 -4.46
CA GLU A 590 17.65 -5.81 -3.42
C GLU A 590 17.61 -4.41 -4.02
N ILE A 591 18.49 -4.12 -4.98
CA ILE A 591 18.46 -2.86 -5.71
C ILE A 591 17.12 -2.68 -6.43
N SER A 592 16.65 -3.71 -7.15
CA SER A 592 15.39 -3.64 -7.90
C SER A 592 14.20 -3.37 -6.98
N LEU A 593 14.18 -3.97 -5.78
CA LEU A 593 13.15 -3.72 -4.78
C LEU A 593 13.26 -2.34 -4.15
N LEU A 594 14.46 -1.83 -3.92
CA LEU A 594 14.66 -0.45 -3.47
C LEU A 594 14.03 0.53 -4.47
N PHE A 595 14.29 0.34 -5.76
CA PHE A 595 13.66 1.13 -6.82
C PHE A 595 12.13 0.99 -6.79
N ALA A 596 11.61 -0.22 -6.62
CA ALA A 596 10.17 -0.45 -6.64
C ALA A 596 9.44 0.13 -5.42
N LEU A 597 9.99 -0.02 -4.21
CA LEU A 597 9.43 0.53 -2.98
C LEU A 597 9.45 2.07 -2.95
N LEU A 598 10.40 2.69 -3.64
CA LEU A 598 10.52 4.15 -3.74
C LEU A 598 9.66 4.76 -4.85
N GLN A 599 8.97 3.96 -5.68
CA GLN A 599 8.07 4.49 -6.73
C GLN A 599 6.86 5.23 -6.17
N GLY A 600 6.49 5.00 -4.90
CA GLY A 600 5.47 5.80 -4.24
C GLY A 600 5.87 7.27 -4.04
N LEU A 601 7.15 7.62 -4.10
CA LEU A 601 7.63 8.97 -3.86
C LEU A 601 7.70 9.80 -5.14
N ALA A 602 7.65 11.13 -4.99
CA ALA A 602 7.91 12.08 -6.06
C ALA A 602 7.07 11.87 -7.34
N GLU A 603 5.82 11.39 -7.24
CA GLU A 603 5.02 11.00 -8.42
C GLU A 603 5.73 9.97 -9.31
N SER A 604 6.40 9.00 -8.68
CA SER A 604 7.24 7.98 -9.31
C SER A 604 8.39 8.53 -10.17
N ARG A 605 8.76 9.81 -10.00
CA ARG A 605 9.92 10.44 -10.66
C ARG A 605 11.22 9.95 -10.05
N ILE A 606 11.73 8.85 -10.62
CA ILE A 606 13.02 8.28 -10.26
C ILE A 606 13.99 8.45 -11.44
N PHE A 607 15.20 8.91 -11.13
CA PHE A 607 16.30 8.94 -12.08
C PHE A 607 17.44 8.02 -11.60
N ALA A 608 17.66 6.94 -12.34
CA ALA A 608 18.70 5.96 -12.06
C ALA A 608 19.99 6.32 -12.79
N VAL A 609 21.12 6.34 -12.08
CA VAL A 609 22.46 6.44 -12.67
C VAL A 609 23.21 5.16 -12.33
N ILE A 610 23.59 4.39 -13.35
CA ILE A 610 24.26 3.09 -13.18
C ILE A 610 25.61 3.13 -13.90
N GLU A 611 26.64 2.61 -13.25
CA GLU A 611 27.98 2.55 -13.84
C GLU A 611 28.04 1.60 -15.06
N ASP A 612 28.71 2.02 -16.15
CA ASP A 612 28.77 1.51 -17.55
C ASP A 612 29.30 0.06 -17.73
N THR A 613 29.16 -0.81 -16.73
CA THR A 613 29.69 -2.19 -16.78
C THR A 613 28.65 -3.28 -16.47
N GLU A 614 27.40 -2.92 -16.14
CA GLU A 614 26.42 -3.86 -15.59
C GLU A 614 25.06 -3.91 -16.31
N ILE A 615 25.05 -4.44 -17.53
CA ILE A 615 23.85 -4.59 -18.37
C ILE A 615 22.70 -5.32 -17.64
N ASN A 616 23.01 -6.41 -16.93
CA ASN A 616 21.99 -7.20 -16.23
C ASN A 616 21.30 -6.40 -15.11
N LEU A 617 22.06 -5.58 -14.39
CA LEU A 617 21.50 -4.69 -13.37
C LEU A 617 20.63 -3.62 -14.03
N MET A 618 21.10 -2.99 -15.11
CA MET A 618 20.31 -1.99 -15.85
C MET A 618 18.97 -2.58 -16.31
N GLN A 619 18.97 -3.79 -16.85
CA GLN A 619 17.75 -4.48 -17.26
C GLN A 619 16.82 -4.74 -16.07
N SER A 620 17.36 -5.10 -14.91
CA SER A 620 16.58 -5.35 -13.69
C SER A 620 15.95 -4.06 -13.14
N VAL A 621 16.72 -2.97 -13.08
CA VAL A 621 16.23 -1.65 -12.67
C VAL A 621 15.20 -1.11 -13.65
N ALA A 622 15.42 -1.27 -14.96
CA ALA A 622 14.44 -0.87 -15.97
C ALA A 622 13.11 -1.64 -15.80
N LYS A 623 13.14 -2.94 -15.51
CA LYS A 623 11.92 -3.71 -15.19
C LYS A 623 11.19 -3.13 -13.98
N ALA A 624 11.92 -2.82 -12.91
CA ALA A 624 11.35 -2.21 -11.72
C ALA A 624 10.67 -0.87 -12.08
N LEU A 625 11.38 0.05 -12.75
CA LEU A 625 10.89 1.38 -13.13
C LEU A 625 9.66 1.38 -14.06
N VAL A 626 9.54 0.37 -14.92
CA VAL A 626 8.35 0.18 -15.78
C VAL A 626 7.14 -0.32 -14.96
N GLY A 627 7.38 -0.86 -13.76
CA GLY A 627 6.37 -1.47 -12.89
C GLY A 627 6.13 -2.94 -13.20
N ALA A 628 7.09 -3.64 -13.79
CA ALA A 628 7.03 -5.09 -13.91
C ALA A 628 7.23 -5.74 -12.53
N SER A 629 6.64 -6.93 -12.33
CA SER A 629 6.76 -7.69 -11.08
C SER A 629 8.22 -7.83 -10.64
N THR A 630 8.50 -7.51 -9.38
CA THR A 630 9.82 -7.68 -8.78
C THR A 630 10.23 -9.16 -8.74
N PRO A 631 11.53 -9.46 -8.84
CA PRO A 631 12.03 -10.83 -8.73
C PRO A 631 11.75 -11.40 -7.33
N HIS A 632 11.67 -12.73 -7.23
CA HIS A 632 11.51 -13.42 -5.96
C HIS A 632 12.75 -13.23 -5.06
N PHE A 633 12.54 -12.86 -3.80
CA PHE A 633 13.61 -12.51 -2.84
C PHE A 633 14.21 -13.70 -2.10
N GLY A 634 13.70 -14.91 -2.33
CA GLY A 634 14.19 -16.12 -1.68
C GLY A 634 13.87 -16.17 -0.18
N VAL A 635 14.58 -17.02 0.56
CA VAL A 635 14.33 -17.25 1.98
C VAL A 635 14.76 -16.02 2.80
N TYR A 636 13.85 -15.47 3.61
CA TYR A 636 14.18 -14.40 4.55
C TYR A 636 15.27 -14.85 5.53
N VAL A 637 16.37 -14.09 5.58
CA VAL A 637 17.48 -14.30 6.51
C VAL A 637 17.38 -13.25 7.62
N PRO A 638 17.28 -13.66 8.90
CA PRO A 638 17.18 -12.71 10.01
C PRO A 638 18.40 -11.79 10.07
N PRO A 639 18.21 -10.50 10.39
CA PRO A 639 19.32 -9.58 10.60
C PRO A 639 20.08 -9.95 11.87
N THR A 640 21.37 -9.64 11.92
CA THR A 640 22.18 -9.86 13.14
C THR A 640 21.90 -8.79 14.19
N GLN A 641 22.09 -9.12 15.48
CA GLN A 641 21.90 -8.17 16.59
C GLN A 641 22.71 -6.87 16.41
N GLU A 642 23.96 -6.96 15.96
CA GLU A 642 24.82 -5.79 15.74
C GLU A 642 24.19 -4.82 14.73
N LYS A 643 23.64 -5.35 13.65
CA LYS A 643 23.09 -4.57 12.55
C LYS A 643 21.73 -3.98 12.89
N VAL A 644 20.87 -4.72 13.59
CA VAL A 644 19.63 -4.17 14.18
C VAL A 644 19.96 -3.01 15.12
N ASN A 645 20.98 -3.15 15.98
CA ASN A 645 21.40 -2.09 16.89
C ASN A 645 21.90 -0.84 16.15
N LYS A 646 22.63 -1.00 15.04
CA LYS A 646 23.05 0.14 14.20
C LYS A 646 21.86 0.92 13.63
N ILE A 647 20.88 0.21 13.08
CA ILE A 647 19.65 0.85 12.56
C ILE A 647 18.87 1.54 13.67
N LYS A 648 18.80 0.94 14.87
CA LYS A 648 18.18 1.57 16.05
C LYS A 648 18.89 2.87 16.44
N VAL A 649 20.22 2.88 16.52
CA VAL A 649 20.98 4.10 16.85
C VAL A 649 20.67 5.22 15.85
N LEU A 650 20.61 4.90 14.55
CA LEU A 650 20.22 5.88 13.53
C LEU A 650 18.77 6.34 13.70
N ARG A 651 17.84 5.41 13.94
CA ARG A 651 16.45 5.75 14.23
C ARG A 651 16.35 6.70 15.42
N ASP A 652 17.05 6.40 16.51
CA ASP A 652 17.04 7.20 17.73
C ASP A 652 17.64 8.58 17.54
N GLN A 653 18.71 8.67 16.76
CA GLN A 653 19.36 9.92 16.38
C GLN A 653 18.43 10.83 15.56
N PHE A 654 17.67 10.25 14.63
CA PHE A 654 16.95 11.03 13.61
C PHE A 654 15.43 11.11 13.79
N GLN A 655 14.82 10.32 14.70
CA GLN A 655 13.36 10.27 14.89
C GLN A 655 12.70 11.57 15.38
N GLN A 656 13.48 12.55 15.86
CA GLN A 656 12.97 13.88 16.19
C GLN A 656 12.82 14.76 14.95
N GLU A 657 13.69 14.57 13.95
CA GLU A 657 13.64 15.28 12.67
C GLU A 657 12.67 14.57 11.71
N TRP A 658 12.78 13.25 11.59
CA TRP A 658 11.95 12.42 10.71
C TRP A 658 10.98 11.58 11.55
N LYS A 659 9.83 12.16 11.87
CA LYS A 659 8.85 11.57 12.81
C LYS A 659 8.28 10.23 12.36
N MET A 660 8.29 9.90 11.08
CA MET A 660 7.90 8.56 10.59
C MET A 660 8.80 7.43 11.13
N LEU A 661 9.98 7.73 11.67
CA LEU A 661 10.85 6.74 12.32
C LEU A 661 10.29 6.27 13.68
N GLN A 662 9.33 6.97 14.27
CA GLN A 662 8.78 6.67 15.59
C GLN A 662 7.91 5.41 15.53
N CYS A 663 8.36 4.35 16.20
CA CYS A 663 7.66 3.07 16.32
C CYS A 663 7.51 2.59 17.78
N SER A 664 7.83 3.48 18.73
CA SER A 664 7.70 3.25 20.18
C SER A 664 7.46 4.58 20.90
N GLY A 665 6.52 4.60 21.85
CA GLY A 665 6.29 5.75 22.72
C GLY A 665 7.44 5.91 23.70
N LYS A 666 7.91 7.15 23.93
CA LYS A 666 8.78 7.42 25.06
C LYS A 666 7.95 7.27 26.33
N LEU A 667 8.33 6.34 27.21
CA LEU A 667 7.86 6.36 28.60
C LEU A 667 8.30 7.70 29.19
N SER A 668 7.39 8.65 29.33
CA SER A 668 7.59 9.77 30.24
C SER A 668 7.70 9.17 31.63
N ILE A 669 8.93 9.05 32.13
CA ILE A 669 9.24 8.64 33.52
C ILE A 669 8.74 9.73 34.46
#